data_AF-A0A9P9PJ71-F1
#
_entry.id   AF-A0A9P9PJ71-F1
#
_cell.length_a   1.000
_cell.length_b   1.000
_cell.length_c   1.000
_cell.angle_alpha   90.00
_cell.angle_beta   90.00
_cell.angle_gamma   90.00
#
_symmetry.space_group_name_H-M   'P 1'
#
loop_
_entity.id
_entity.type
_entity.pdbx_description
1 polymer ?
#
loop_
_entity_poly.entity_id
_entity_poly.type
_entity_poly.pdbx_seq_one_letter_code
_entity_poly.pdbx_strand_id
1 'polypeptide(L)'
;MVEQAPQPGSSVAAHKATPPKRSRADSSSSSSNESNRSVRTLASDDVEYIHENERTYGNDTYYMPCIFLPTSDFRQQDLMAIQHQVFLHALQGKLTTTRLLPSTRRILDLGTGPGHWAIGMAQQYNAEVVGIDMAEWDLDTTEATVGNSKVMWELDDLDVWARETEINALIARLEHFDFFSEPTNRNPLGPLSPSDDDHPADTQADASVENFLNDPYSLVARPEPGWHFSDAFEFIHMRNMKAAFMHWEDVYAEIYKSLSPGGWIEVADYDLGQVPLPVDDDPSNVPLPTLRKLYAAAMEASFKSGRPLGTFYMHPSYLEEAGFTDVKTTQVNVPVGQWPKDEAQRSIGKLMLVVVMETMEAGLPRLLTRWGDKDKIWTLEEVEAGFTLARQEILEWSARAEKGEVEGWCASFKWITGRKSWHAQIQFLAEPFHRMFFLDNLAISYPHADVERVSVTWLFIYAGAIPLGILVAWALVLRPGTHKAHVTILGWFVSMILTLFITDIIKNAVGRPRPDLIARCKPAPGTPAHQLVTFEVCTETNHHILHDGWRSFPSGHSSFSFSGLGYLALWIAGQCHVYRPRADLARVLLALAPLLGAALIAISRCEDYRHDVYDVSVGSVLGMAVAHYTYRRYYPALRSRECNVPFPNPGDDMKGGFMKVKDDEEALRGAQEFELDEFSEEEEEDGSGRRNSRR
;
A
#
# COMPACT_ATOMS: atom_id res chain seq x y z
N MET A 1 48.56 -41.46 7.56
CA MET A 1 48.60 -42.78 6.89
C MET A 1 48.16 -42.54 5.46
N VAL A 2 48.98 -42.91 4.49
CA VAL A 2 48.67 -42.80 3.06
C VAL A 2 47.63 -43.87 2.74
N GLU A 3 46.48 -43.50 2.20
CA GLU A 3 45.49 -44.45 1.72
C GLU A 3 45.33 -44.27 0.20
N GLN A 4 45.51 -45.39 -0.50
CA GLN A 4 45.59 -45.50 -1.96
C GLN A 4 44.21 -45.30 -2.61
N ALA A 5 44.20 -44.71 -3.82
CA ALA A 5 42.99 -44.64 -4.65
C ALA A 5 42.57 -46.04 -5.15
N PRO A 6 41.25 -46.35 -5.24
CA PRO A 6 40.78 -47.62 -5.75
C PRO A 6 40.81 -47.69 -7.29
N GLN A 7 40.98 -48.89 -7.83
CA GLN A 7 41.01 -49.18 -9.27
C GLN A 7 39.60 -49.26 -9.90
N PRO A 8 39.46 -48.98 -11.22
CA PRO A 8 38.17 -48.93 -11.88
C PRO A 8 37.67 -50.34 -12.24
N GLY A 9 36.44 -50.70 -11.83
CA GLY A 9 35.78 -51.89 -12.39
C GLY A 9 34.82 -52.70 -11.50
N SER A 10 34.33 -52.20 -10.36
CA SER A 10 33.25 -52.90 -9.63
C SER A 10 31.90 -52.22 -9.85
N SER A 11 30.94 -52.98 -10.39
CA SER A 11 29.54 -52.59 -10.51
C SER A 11 28.95 -52.31 -9.13
N VAL A 12 28.52 -51.07 -8.89
CA VAL A 12 27.86 -50.66 -7.65
C VAL A 12 26.46 -51.26 -7.61
N ALA A 13 26.23 -52.12 -6.60
CA ALA A 13 24.90 -52.62 -6.26
C ALA A 13 23.99 -51.46 -5.82
N ALA A 14 22.71 -51.52 -6.20
CA ALA A 14 21.70 -50.55 -5.83
C ALA A 14 21.69 -50.32 -4.30
N HIS A 15 22.12 -49.13 -3.87
CA HIS A 15 22.03 -48.73 -2.48
C HIS A 15 20.56 -48.43 -2.14
N LYS A 16 19.99 -49.29 -1.29
CA LYS A 16 18.69 -49.09 -0.66
C LYS A 16 18.67 -47.74 0.04
N ALA A 17 17.62 -46.97 -0.22
CA ALA A 17 17.33 -45.70 0.44
C ALA A 17 17.46 -45.85 1.96
N THR A 18 18.23 -44.95 2.55
CA THR A 18 18.23 -44.73 4.00
C THR A 18 16.84 -44.21 4.37
N PRO A 19 16.20 -44.67 5.46
CA PRO A 19 14.87 -44.19 5.83
C PRO A 19 14.88 -42.66 5.98
N PRO A 20 13.79 -41.97 5.59
CA PRO A 20 13.72 -40.52 5.65
C PRO A 20 14.01 -40.05 7.07
N LYS A 21 14.89 -39.05 7.20
CA LYS A 21 15.06 -38.33 8.45
C LYS A 21 13.69 -37.77 8.83
N ARG A 22 13.32 -38.04 10.08
CA ARG A 22 12.07 -37.67 10.77
C ARG A 22 11.58 -36.28 10.35
N SER A 23 10.29 -36.18 10.01
CA SER A 23 9.60 -34.89 9.86
C SER A 23 9.86 -34.02 11.10
N ARG A 24 10.16 -32.74 10.88
CA ARG A 24 10.25 -31.75 11.96
C ARG A 24 8.85 -31.71 12.60
N ALA A 25 8.78 -32.17 13.84
CA ALA A 25 7.55 -32.13 14.61
C ALA A 25 7.11 -30.67 14.79
N ASP A 26 5.84 -30.40 14.55
CA ASP A 26 5.18 -29.17 14.97
C ASP A 26 5.56 -28.88 16.42
N SER A 27 6.26 -27.78 16.64
CA SER A 27 6.45 -27.21 17.96
C SER A 27 5.14 -26.56 18.40
N SER A 28 4.14 -27.38 18.68
CA SER A 28 2.94 -26.95 19.40
C SER A 28 3.32 -26.70 20.87
N SER A 29 3.84 -25.52 21.17
CA SER A 29 3.92 -24.99 22.53
C SER A 29 3.19 -23.65 22.64
N SER A 30 2.16 -23.66 23.48
CA SER A 30 1.49 -22.52 24.13
C SER A 30 0.89 -21.41 23.23
N SER A 31 -0.44 -21.43 23.17
CA SER A 31 -1.34 -20.26 23.27
C SER A 31 -0.65 -18.87 23.19
N SER A 32 -0.47 -18.34 21.97
CA SER A 32 -0.43 -16.89 21.62
C SER A 32 0.07 -16.62 20.19
N ASN A 33 0.66 -17.59 19.49
CA ASN A 33 1.26 -17.39 18.15
C ASN A 33 0.33 -17.58 16.93
N GLU A 34 -0.92 -18.02 17.11
CA GLU A 34 -1.86 -18.16 15.97
C GLU A 34 -2.28 -16.81 15.37
N SER A 35 -2.15 -15.70 16.10
CA SER A 35 -2.56 -14.38 15.62
C SER A 35 -1.60 -13.72 14.64
N ASN A 36 -0.39 -14.27 14.44
CA ASN A 36 0.70 -13.58 13.73
C ASN A 36 1.07 -14.21 12.38
N ARG A 37 0.45 -15.35 12.02
CA ARG A 37 0.68 -16.03 10.74
C ARG A 37 -0.25 -15.51 9.66
N SER A 38 0.25 -15.39 8.44
CA SER A 38 -0.63 -15.27 7.27
C SER A 38 -1.64 -16.42 7.25
N VAL A 39 -2.91 -16.12 6.96
CA VAL A 39 -3.97 -17.14 6.86
C VAL A 39 -3.72 -18.10 5.67
N ARG A 40 -2.75 -17.79 4.81
CA ARG A 40 -2.43 -18.50 3.57
C ARG A 40 -1.11 -19.27 3.58
N THR A 41 -0.31 -19.24 4.66
CA THR A 41 1.01 -19.92 4.66
C THR A 41 0.89 -21.39 4.24
N LEU A 42 1.65 -21.77 3.21
CA LEU A 42 1.70 -23.12 2.66
C LEU A 42 2.50 -24.05 3.58
N ALA A 43 2.07 -25.32 3.69
CA ALA A 43 2.93 -26.34 4.26
C ALA A 43 4.03 -26.71 3.25
N SER A 44 5.20 -27.15 3.73
CA SER A 44 6.29 -27.63 2.85
C SER A 44 5.83 -28.74 1.91
N ASP A 45 4.92 -29.61 2.37
CA ASP A 45 4.34 -30.71 1.58
C ASP A 45 3.39 -30.24 0.46
N ASP A 46 2.90 -29.00 0.52
CA ASP A 46 1.96 -28.44 -0.47
C ASP A 46 2.67 -27.73 -1.63
N VAL A 47 4.01 -27.60 -1.59
CA VAL A 47 4.79 -26.92 -2.65
C VAL A 47 5.21 -27.91 -3.73
N GLU A 48 4.70 -27.67 -4.95
CA GLU A 48 5.07 -28.43 -6.13
C GLU A 48 6.28 -27.82 -6.85
N TYR A 49 7.42 -28.51 -6.72
CA TYR A 49 8.64 -28.13 -7.43
C TYR A 49 8.72 -28.74 -8.83
N ILE A 50 9.29 -27.99 -9.77
CA ILE A 50 9.54 -28.45 -11.14
C ILE A 50 11.03 -28.69 -11.33
N HIS A 51 11.37 -29.82 -11.93
CA HIS A 51 12.75 -30.19 -12.25
C HIS A 51 12.98 -30.21 -13.75
N GLU A 52 13.76 -29.25 -14.25
CA GLU A 52 14.06 -29.04 -15.66
C GLU A 52 15.50 -28.56 -15.83
N ASN A 53 16.18 -28.93 -16.92
CA ASN A 53 17.55 -28.50 -17.20
C ASN A 53 18.51 -28.70 -16.01
N GLU A 54 18.40 -29.84 -15.33
CA GLU A 54 19.20 -30.22 -14.15
C GLU A 54 19.07 -29.28 -12.94
N ARG A 55 17.97 -28.52 -12.87
CA ARG A 55 17.70 -27.52 -11.83
C ARG A 55 16.27 -27.63 -11.33
N THR A 56 16.01 -27.03 -10.17
CA THR A 56 14.70 -27.04 -9.53
C THR A 56 14.12 -25.63 -9.45
N TYR A 57 12.81 -25.51 -9.67
CA TYR A 57 12.06 -24.25 -9.70
C TYR A 57 10.83 -24.36 -8.81
N GLY A 58 10.39 -23.23 -8.24
CA GLY A 58 9.31 -23.19 -7.25
C GLY A 58 7.90 -23.43 -7.80
N ASN A 59 7.67 -23.22 -9.10
CA ASN A 59 6.39 -23.49 -9.78
C ASN A 59 6.57 -23.53 -11.31
N ASP A 60 5.47 -23.63 -12.07
CA ASP A 60 5.51 -23.67 -13.54
C ASP A 60 5.75 -22.33 -14.22
N THR A 61 5.47 -21.21 -13.58
CA THR A 61 5.57 -19.89 -14.25
C THR A 61 6.91 -19.20 -14.02
N TYR A 62 7.54 -19.45 -12.86
CA TYR A 62 8.75 -18.77 -12.44
C TYR A 62 10.02 -19.50 -12.91
N TYR A 63 10.98 -18.76 -13.42
CA TYR A 63 12.15 -19.31 -14.11
C TYR A 63 13.47 -19.13 -13.37
N MET A 64 13.47 -18.55 -12.17
CA MET A 64 14.67 -18.50 -11.33
C MET A 64 14.76 -19.79 -10.51
N PRO A 65 15.93 -20.48 -10.48
CA PRO A 65 16.04 -21.73 -9.75
C PRO A 65 16.02 -21.50 -8.23
N CYS A 66 15.55 -22.51 -7.50
CA CYS A 66 15.59 -22.61 -6.05
C CYS A 66 16.45 -23.81 -5.61
N ILE A 67 16.52 -24.09 -4.31
CA ILE A 67 17.22 -25.27 -3.78
C ILE A 67 16.40 -26.53 -4.07
N PHE A 68 17.11 -27.64 -4.28
CA PHE A 68 16.52 -28.98 -4.22
C PHE A 68 17.00 -29.72 -2.97
N LEU A 69 16.19 -29.67 -1.90
CA LEU A 69 16.50 -30.30 -0.62
C LEU A 69 16.76 -31.82 -0.70
N PRO A 70 16.11 -32.61 -1.58
CA PRO A 70 16.39 -34.04 -1.71
C PRO A 70 17.80 -34.38 -2.20
N THR A 71 18.51 -33.47 -2.90
CA THR A 71 19.85 -33.73 -3.46
C THR A 71 20.96 -32.88 -2.85
N SER A 72 20.64 -31.99 -1.90
CA SER A 72 21.62 -31.09 -1.27
C SER A 72 22.35 -30.17 -2.28
N ASP A 73 21.66 -29.71 -3.33
CA ASP A 73 22.22 -28.72 -4.26
C ASP A 73 22.06 -27.30 -3.70
N PHE A 74 23.12 -26.81 -3.04
CA PHE A 74 23.17 -25.50 -2.38
C PHE A 74 23.75 -24.39 -3.25
N ARG A 75 24.05 -24.65 -4.53
CA ARG A 75 24.71 -23.67 -5.42
C ARG A 75 24.00 -22.32 -5.44
N GLN A 76 22.67 -22.34 -5.51
CA GLN A 76 21.87 -21.11 -5.51
C GLN A 76 21.92 -20.37 -4.15
N GLN A 77 21.94 -21.10 -3.03
CA GLN A 77 22.08 -20.51 -1.70
C GLN A 77 23.41 -19.79 -1.53
N ASP A 78 24.50 -20.45 -1.94
CA ASP A 78 25.85 -19.90 -1.87
C ASP A 78 25.99 -18.64 -2.74
N LEU A 79 25.40 -18.65 -3.95
CA LEU A 79 25.34 -17.48 -4.82
C LEU A 79 24.63 -16.31 -4.15
N MET A 80 23.45 -16.55 -3.56
CA MET A 80 22.69 -15.50 -2.86
C MET A 80 23.40 -14.98 -1.61
N ALA A 81 24.20 -15.81 -0.93
CA ALA A 81 25.05 -15.39 0.17
C ALA A 81 26.17 -14.43 -0.29
N ILE A 82 26.85 -14.75 -1.40
CA ILE A 82 27.85 -13.87 -2.03
C ILE A 82 27.20 -12.55 -2.45
N GLN A 83 26.04 -12.63 -3.11
CA GLN A 83 25.29 -11.46 -3.54
C GLN A 83 24.88 -10.58 -2.35
N HIS A 84 24.47 -11.17 -1.23
CA HIS A 84 24.19 -10.42 0.00
C HIS A 84 25.42 -9.63 0.48
N GLN A 85 26.63 -10.20 0.40
CA GLN A 85 27.87 -9.49 0.71
C GLN A 85 28.11 -8.30 -0.24
N VAL A 86 27.81 -8.43 -1.54
CA VAL A 86 27.92 -7.33 -2.49
C VAL A 86 27.01 -6.16 -2.10
N PHE A 87 25.74 -6.43 -1.77
CA PHE A 87 24.81 -5.40 -1.29
C PHE A 87 25.31 -4.71 0.00
N LEU A 88 25.80 -5.48 0.97
CA LEU A 88 26.37 -4.93 2.20
C LEU A 88 27.58 -4.03 1.91
N HIS A 89 28.53 -4.49 1.09
CA HIS A 89 29.70 -3.70 0.74
C HIS A 89 29.34 -2.42 -0.03
N ALA A 90 28.36 -2.50 -0.94
CA ALA A 90 27.85 -1.34 -1.66
C ALA A 90 27.26 -0.28 -0.71
N LEU A 91 26.65 -0.70 0.39
CA LEU A 91 26.13 0.16 1.46
C LEU A 91 27.09 0.38 2.63
N GLN A 92 28.38 0.04 2.47
CA GLN A 92 29.41 0.22 3.50
C GLN A 92 29.06 -0.46 4.83
N GLY A 93 28.48 -1.67 4.76
CA GLY A 93 28.09 -2.49 5.90
C GLY A 93 26.69 -2.21 6.46
N LYS A 94 25.92 -1.29 5.87
CA LYS A 94 24.52 -1.05 6.26
C LYS A 94 23.58 -2.01 5.54
N LEU A 95 22.53 -2.46 6.22
CA LEU A 95 21.50 -3.33 5.66
C LEU A 95 20.41 -2.57 4.88
N THR A 96 20.24 -1.28 5.14
CA THR A 96 19.19 -0.45 4.52
C THR A 96 19.68 0.97 4.28
N THR A 97 19.15 1.65 3.26
CA THR A 97 19.37 3.07 3.00
C THR A 97 18.40 3.96 3.80
N THR A 98 17.32 3.36 4.29
CA THR A 98 16.26 4.04 5.04
C THR A 98 16.68 4.26 6.49
N ARG A 99 16.41 5.46 7.01
CA ARG A 99 16.65 5.77 8.43
C ARG A 99 15.48 5.29 9.28
N LEU A 100 15.57 4.06 9.77
CA LEU A 100 14.58 3.48 10.68
C LEU A 100 14.76 4.01 12.11
N LEU A 101 13.65 4.02 12.86
CA LEU A 101 13.68 4.37 14.28
C LEU A 101 14.24 3.19 15.09
N PRO A 102 15.01 3.41 16.16
CA PRO A 102 15.44 2.34 17.07
C PRO A 102 14.27 1.58 17.72
N SER A 103 13.08 2.16 17.71
CA SER A 103 11.85 1.56 18.22
C SER A 103 11.08 0.73 17.19
N THR A 104 11.60 0.56 15.96
CA THR A 104 10.97 -0.26 14.92
C THR A 104 10.84 -1.69 15.42
N ARG A 105 9.61 -2.23 15.46
CA ARG A 105 9.29 -3.51 16.08
C ARG A 105 8.95 -4.60 15.08
N ARG A 106 8.37 -4.27 13.92
CA ARG A 106 7.85 -5.29 12.99
C ARG A 106 8.22 -4.97 11.54
N ILE A 107 8.92 -5.91 10.91
CA ILE A 107 9.50 -5.79 9.57
C ILE A 107 9.05 -6.98 8.71
N LEU A 108 8.78 -6.74 7.44
CA LEU A 108 8.51 -7.79 6.44
C LEU A 108 9.65 -7.81 5.41
N ASP A 109 10.16 -9.00 5.11
CA ASP A 109 11.13 -9.26 4.05
C ASP A 109 10.48 -10.16 2.99
N LEU A 110 10.18 -9.59 1.83
CA LEU A 110 9.52 -10.27 0.71
C LEU A 110 10.56 -10.85 -0.23
N GLY A 111 10.45 -12.16 -0.53
CA GLY A 111 11.50 -12.89 -1.25
C GLY A 111 12.75 -13.03 -0.40
N THR A 112 12.58 -13.51 0.84
CA THR A 112 13.66 -13.52 1.85
C THR A 112 14.83 -14.43 1.47
N GLY A 113 14.58 -15.42 0.60
CA GLY A 113 15.58 -16.39 0.16
C GLY A 113 16.21 -17.11 1.35
N PRO A 114 17.55 -17.24 1.39
CA PRO A 114 18.24 -17.83 2.54
C PRO A 114 18.21 -16.98 3.82
N GLY A 115 17.53 -15.83 3.87
CA GLY A 115 17.25 -15.12 5.13
C GLY A 115 18.38 -14.26 5.72
N HIS A 116 19.54 -14.14 5.05
CA HIS A 116 20.69 -13.35 5.54
C HIS A 116 20.34 -11.90 5.91
N TRP A 117 19.50 -11.24 5.11
CA TRP A 117 19.08 -9.86 5.36
C TRP A 117 18.11 -9.75 6.53
N ALA A 118 17.08 -10.61 6.56
CA ALA A 118 16.09 -10.66 7.62
C ALA A 118 16.74 -10.85 9.00
N ILE A 119 17.69 -11.79 9.11
CA ILE A 119 18.44 -12.04 10.34
C ILE A 119 19.27 -10.82 10.76
N GLY A 120 19.99 -10.20 9.81
CA GLY A 120 20.77 -9.00 10.09
C GLY A 120 19.91 -7.86 10.64
N MET A 121 18.71 -7.67 10.09
CA MET A 121 17.77 -6.64 10.54
C MET A 121 17.16 -6.95 11.90
N ALA A 122 16.78 -8.21 12.14
CA ALA A 122 16.28 -8.67 13.44
C ALA A 122 17.30 -8.42 14.55
N GLN A 123 18.58 -8.68 14.29
CA GLN A 123 19.67 -8.40 15.23
C GLN A 123 19.91 -6.90 15.43
N GLN A 124 20.01 -6.13 14.34
CA GLN A 124 20.36 -4.72 14.39
C GLN A 124 19.30 -3.88 15.12
N TYR A 125 18.02 -4.20 14.91
CA TYR A 125 16.90 -3.42 15.46
C TYR A 125 16.15 -4.13 16.61
N ASN A 126 16.50 -5.37 16.95
CA ASN A 126 15.74 -6.21 17.90
C ASN A 126 14.24 -6.31 17.54
N ALA A 127 13.95 -6.23 16.24
CA ALA A 127 12.63 -6.27 15.66
C ALA A 127 12.20 -7.72 15.38
N GLU A 128 10.89 -7.94 15.39
CA GLU A 128 10.26 -9.11 14.77
C GLU A 128 10.34 -8.95 13.25
N VAL A 129 10.89 -9.95 12.57
CA VAL A 129 11.01 -9.95 11.11
C VAL A 129 10.25 -11.15 10.57
N VAL A 130 9.33 -10.90 9.65
CA VAL A 130 8.63 -11.95 8.90
C VAL A 130 9.33 -12.07 7.55
N GLY A 131 9.93 -13.22 7.27
CA GLY A 131 10.55 -13.52 5.98
C GLY A 131 9.66 -14.45 5.18
N ILE A 132 9.29 -14.04 3.96
CA ILE A 132 8.40 -14.82 3.08
C ILE A 132 9.13 -15.19 1.80
N ASP A 133 9.00 -16.44 1.37
CA ASP A 133 9.51 -16.91 0.08
C ASP A 133 8.57 -17.95 -0.53
N MET A 134 8.64 -18.13 -1.86
CA MET A 134 7.87 -19.17 -2.56
C MET A 134 8.56 -20.54 -2.52
N ALA A 135 9.85 -20.59 -2.17
CA ALA A 135 10.64 -21.81 -2.11
C ALA A 135 11.23 -22.06 -0.73
N GLU A 136 11.44 -23.34 -0.40
CA GLU A 136 12.09 -23.74 0.85
C GLU A 136 13.62 -23.58 0.76
N TRP A 137 14.21 -22.97 1.79
CA TRP A 137 15.65 -22.69 1.90
C TRP A 137 16.26 -23.40 3.11
N ASP A 138 17.57 -23.72 3.06
CA ASP A 138 18.26 -24.27 4.23
C ASP A 138 18.70 -23.15 5.18
N LEU A 139 17.79 -22.83 6.09
CA LEU A 139 17.95 -21.79 7.08
C LEU A 139 18.79 -22.23 8.29
N ASP A 140 19.08 -23.53 8.47
CA ASP A 140 19.80 -24.03 9.65
C ASP A 140 21.18 -23.36 9.76
N THR A 141 21.85 -23.10 8.63
CA THR A 141 23.14 -22.38 8.59
C THR A 141 23.02 -20.93 9.05
N THR A 142 21.98 -20.24 8.62
CA THR A 142 21.75 -18.83 8.97
C THR A 142 21.21 -18.66 10.39
N GLU A 143 20.36 -19.57 10.86
CA GLU A 143 19.84 -19.62 12.23
C GLU A 143 20.90 -20.05 13.25
N ALA A 144 21.80 -20.99 12.88
CA ALA A 144 22.89 -21.42 13.76
C ALA A 144 23.85 -20.29 14.14
N THR A 145 23.89 -19.23 13.33
CA THR A 145 24.72 -18.05 13.58
C THR A 145 24.10 -17.13 14.66
N VAL A 146 22.83 -17.31 14.99
CA VAL A 146 22.04 -16.37 15.80
C VAL A 146 21.07 -17.10 16.72
N GLY A 147 21.40 -17.20 18.01
CA GLY A 147 20.47 -17.73 19.01
C GLY A 147 19.14 -16.95 19.06
N ASN A 148 18.04 -17.62 19.43
CA ASN A 148 16.69 -17.09 19.71
C ASN A 148 16.31 -15.77 19.00
N SER A 149 16.47 -15.71 17.68
CA SER A 149 16.06 -14.57 16.85
C SER A 149 14.54 -14.51 16.69
N LYS A 150 13.97 -13.30 16.68
CA LYS A 150 12.54 -13.03 16.44
C LYS A 150 12.20 -13.05 14.94
N VAL A 151 12.78 -13.99 14.20
CA VAL A 151 12.48 -14.15 12.77
C VAL A 151 11.45 -15.25 12.62
N MET A 152 10.40 -14.98 11.86
CA MET A 152 9.37 -15.96 11.49
C MET A 152 9.44 -16.17 9.99
N TRP A 153 9.51 -17.43 9.58
CA TRP A 153 9.59 -17.82 8.17
C TRP A 153 8.22 -18.31 7.71
N GLU A 154 7.76 -17.81 6.57
CA GLU A 154 6.53 -18.26 5.93
C GLU A 154 6.81 -18.65 4.48
N LEU A 155 6.19 -19.76 4.07
CA LEU A 155 6.22 -20.23 2.69
C LEU A 155 4.93 -19.77 2.01
N ASP A 156 5.03 -18.92 1.00
CA ASP A 156 3.85 -18.42 0.30
C ASP A 156 4.20 -17.88 -1.11
N ASP A 157 3.30 -18.05 -2.07
CA ASP A 157 3.44 -17.48 -3.41
C ASP A 157 2.86 -16.06 -3.44
N LEU A 158 3.73 -15.07 -3.34
CA LEU A 158 3.36 -13.65 -3.28
C LEU A 158 2.63 -13.13 -4.53
N ASP A 159 2.74 -13.81 -5.69
CA ASP A 159 2.14 -13.37 -6.96
C ASP A 159 0.70 -13.87 -7.14
N VAL A 160 -0.18 -13.52 -6.20
CA VAL A 160 -1.58 -13.99 -6.16
C VAL A 160 -2.45 -13.54 -7.34
N TRP A 161 -1.99 -12.53 -8.08
CA TRP A 161 -2.66 -11.99 -9.26
C TRP A 161 -2.23 -12.68 -10.55
N ALA A 162 -1.30 -13.62 -10.47
CA ALA A 162 -0.86 -14.47 -11.56
C ALA A 162 -1.98 -15.42 -12.03
N ARG A 163 -3.01 -14.88 -12.70
CA ARG A 163 -3.96 -15.69 -13.47
C ARG A 163 -3.33 -16.01 -14.82
N GLU A 164 -3.57 -17.23 -15.32
CA GLU A 164 -3.24 -17.59 -16.71
C GLU A 164 -3.68 -16.45 -17.64
N THR A 165 -2.72 -15.79 -18.27
CA THR A 165 -2.93 -14.57 -19.05
C THR A 165 -2.65 -14.86 -20.52
N GLU A 166 -3.40 -14.20 -21.40
CA GLU A 166 -3.28 -14.26 -22.86
C GLU A 166 -1.89 -13.79 -23.32
N ILE A 167 -0.92 -14.69 -23.30
CA ILE A 167 0.50 -14.51 -23.71
C ILE A 167 0.62 -13.76 -25.04
N ASN A 168 -0.34 -13.95 -25.95
CA ASN A 168 -0.37 -13.33 -27.28
C ASN A 168 -0.47 -11.80 -27.23
N ALA A 169 -1.22 -11.22 -26.29
CA ALA A 169 -1.37 -9.76 -26.16
C ALA A 169 -0.09 -9.09 -25.64
N LEU A 170 0.67 -9.81 -24.81
CA LEU A 170 1.97 -9.36 -24.31
C LEU A 170 3.06 -9.47 -25.40
N ILE A 171 3.05 -10.55 -26.20
CA ILE A 171 3.97 -10.73 -27.33
C ILE A 171 3.84 -9.61 -28.37
N ALA A 172 2.61 -9.25 -28.77
CA ALA A 172 2.37 -8.19 -29.75
C ALA A 172 2.90 -6.81 -29.30
N ARG A 173 2.94 -6.58 -27.98
CA ARG A 173 3.43 -5.34 -27.37
C ARG A 173 4.96 -5.23 -27.38
N LEU A 174 5.66 -6.35 -27.47
CA LEU A 174 7.14 -6.42 -27.43
C LEU A 174 7.81 -6.20 -28.76
N GLU A 175 7.10 -6.43 -29.87
CA GLU A 175 7.64 -6.20 -31.22
C GLU A 175 8.05 -4.73 -31.46
N HIS A 176 7.55 -3.80 -30.63
CA HIS A 176 7.75 -2.36 -30.77
C HIS A 176 8.71 -1.75 -29.73
N PHE A 177 9.28 -2.55 -28.81
CA PHE A 177 10.14 -2.04 -27.74
C PHE A 177 11.62 -2.06 -28.17
N ASP A 178 12.27 -0.90 -28.20
CA ASP A 178 13.70 -0.79 -28.51
C ASP A 178 14.55 -0.97 -27.24
N PHE A 179 15.04 -2.20 -27.06
CA PHE A 179 15.82 -2.61 -25.89
C PHE A 179 17.18 -1.91 -25.75
N PHE A 180 17.68 -1.25 -26.81
CA PHE A 180 19.04 -0.68 -26.84
C PHE A 180 19.08 0.83 -26.61
N SER A 181 17.97 1.54 -26.78
CA SER A 181 17.96 3.01 -26.76
C SER A 181 17.57 3.62 -25.41
N GLU A 182 16.66 3.03 -24.63
CA GLU A 182 16.10 3.74 -23.47
C GLU A 182 15.70 2.82 -22.27
N PRO A 183 16.60 2.57 -21.30
CA PRO A 183 16.30 1.76 -20.11
C PRO A 183 15.40 2.47 -19.06
N THR A 184 15.04 3.73 -19.30
CA THR A 184 14.22 4.56 -18.38
C THR A 184 12.89 5.01 -18.99
N ASN A 185 12.56 4.61 -20.22
CA ASN A 185 11.34 5.10 -20.85
C ASN A 185 10.11 4.40 -20.28
N ARG A 186 9.26 5.21 -19.64
CA ARG A 186 8.00 4.83 -19.02
C ARG A 186 6.86 4.82 -20.03
N ASN A 187 7.10 4.65 -21.33
CA ASN A 187 6.02 4.67 -22.30
C ASN A 187 5.07 3.53 -21.96
N PRO A 188 3.90 3.83 -21.36
CA PRO A 188 2.95 2.81 -21.04
C PRO A 188 2.51 2.28 -22.40
N LEU A 189 2.62 0.98 -22.56
CA LEU A 189 1.87 0.28 -23.58
C LEU A 189 0.41 0.69 -23.34
N GLY A 190 -0.11 1.55 -24.21
CA GLY A 190 -1.45 2.09 -24.08
C GLY A 190 -2.47 0.96 -24.03
N PRO A 191 -3.67 1.21 -23.50
CA PRO A 191 -4.75 0.22 -23.59
C PRO A 191 -4.95 -0.18 -25.05
N LEU A 192 -5.16 -1.48 -25.28
CA LEU A 192 -5.50 -2.04 -26.59
C LEU A 192 -6.61 -1.19 -27.21
N SER A 193 -6.34 -0.57 -28.36
CA SER A 193 -7.44 -0.27 -29.27
C SER A 193 -8.04 -1.61 -29.68
N PRO A 194 -9.36 -1.82 -29.55
CA PRO A 194 -9.96 -3.06 -30.02
C PRO A 194 -9.72 -3.14 -31.54
N SER A 195 -8.80 -4.01 -31.95
CA SER A 195 -8.63 -4.36 -33.35
C SER A 195 -9.71 -5.38 -33.70
N ASP A 196 -10.51 -5.02 -34.69
CA ASP A 196 -11.45 -5.91 -35.38
C ASP A 196 -10.71 -7.14 -35.90
N ASP A 197 -10.84 -8.30 -35.25
CA ASP A 197 -10.48 -9.58 -35.85
C ASP A 197 -11.55 -10.64 -35.55
N ASP A 198 -12.47 -10.75 -36.50
CA ASP A 198 -13.33 -11.91 -36.76
C ASP A 198 -12.44 -13.13 -37.06
N HIS A 199 -12.31 -14.09 -36.13
CA HIS A 199 -12.02 -15.48 -36.52
C HIS A 199 -12.67 -16.53 -35.60
N PRO A 200 -13.12 -17.66 -36.17
CA PRO A 200 -14.12 -18.52 -35.55
C PRO A 200 -13.49 -19.51 -34.56
N ALA A 201 -14.12 -19.61 -33.39
CA ALA A 201 -13.82 -20.60 -32.38
C ALA A 201 -14.18 -22.01 -32.88
N ASP A 202 -13.17 -22.87 -33.02
CA ASP A 202 -13.38 -24.31 -33.15
C ASP A 202 -12.17 -25.04 -32.55
N THR A 203 -12.28 -25.49 -31.29
CA THR A 203 -11.96 -26.87 -30.89
C THR A 203 -12.28 -27.11 -29.41
N GLN A 204 -13.05 -28.16 -29.20
CA GLN A 204 -13.44 -28.72 -27.91
C GLN A 204 -12.23 -29.26 -27.14
N ALA A 205 -12.10 -28.89 -25.87
CA ALA A 205 -11.40 -29.67 -24.85
C ALA A 205 -12.15 -29.58 -23.51
N ASP A 206 -12.74 -30.72 -23.12
CA ASP A 206 -13.24 -31.15 -21.82
C ASP A 206 -13.77 -30.12 -20.81
N ALA A 207 -15.06 -29.81 -20.97
CA ALA A 207 -15.90 -29.26 -19.92
C ALA A 207 -16.39 -30.38 -18.97
N SER A 208 -15.79 -30.53 -17.78
CA SER A 208 -16.44 -31.33 -16.73
C SER A 208 -16.19 -30.92 -15.27
N VAL A 209 -15.81 -29.68 -14.95
CA VAL A 209 -15.84 -29.19 -13.55
C VAL A 209 -16.36 -27.74 -13.38
N GLU A 210 -16.36 -26.89 -14.42
CA GLU A 210 -16.66 -25.45 -14.25
C GLU A 210 -18.15 -25.05 -14.20
N ASN A 211 -19.09 -25.95 -14.48
CA ASN A 211 -20.52 -25.59 -14.55
C ASN A 211 -21.27 -25.57 -13.20
N PHE A 212 -20.58 -25.62 -12.06
CA PHE A 212 -21.20 -25.55 -10.73
C PHE A 212 -21.08 -24.19 -10.01
N LEU A 213 -20.55 -23.13 -10.65
CA LEU A 213 -20.21 -21.87 -9.96
C LEU A 213 -20.85 -20.58 -10.51
N ASN A 214 -22.01 -20.65 -11.18
CA ASN A 214 -22.80 -19.47 -11.55
C ASN A 214 -24.18 -19.48 -10.87
N ASP A 215 -24.20 -19.55 -9.53
CA ASP A 215 -25.39 -19.23 -8.73
C ASP A 215 -25.30 -17.76 -8.25
N PRO A 216 -26.17 -16.85 -8.75
CA PRO A 216 -26.19 -15.44 -8.35
C PRO A 216 -26.67 -15.19 -6.91
N TYR A 217 -26.98 -16.24 -6.13
CA TYR A 217 -27.38 -16.14 -4.71
C TYR A 217 -26.35 -16.70 -3.70
N SER A 218 -25.15 -17.07 -4.15
CA SER A 218 -24.07 -17.43 -3.23
C SER A 218 -23.54 -16.21 -2.48
N LEU A 219 -23.84 -16.13 -1.18
CA LEU A 219 -23.27 -15.16 -0.23
C LEU A 219 -21.80 -15.45 0.14
N VAL A 220 -21.13 -16.36 -0.58
CA VAL A 220 -19.69 -16.57 -0.42
C VAL A 220 -19.00 -15.55 -1.33
N ALA A 221 -18.65 -14.40 -0.76
CA ALA A 221 -17.70 -13.49 -1.40
C ALA A 221 -16.47 -14.31 -1.81
N ARG A 222 -16.08 -14.26 -3.09
CA ARG A 222 -14.79 -14.82 -3.51
C ARG A 222 -13.73 -14.15 -2.62
N PRO A 223 -12.85 -14.90 -1.94
CA PRO A 223 -11.78 -14.27 -1.18
C PRO A 223 -11.00 -13.37 -2.15
N GLU A 224 -10.92 -12.08 -1.84
CA GLU A 224 -10.13 -11.16 -2.64
C GLU A 224 -8.67 -11.63 -2.63
N PRO A 225 -8.00 -11.67 -3.80
CA PRO A 225 -6.57 -11.97 -3.87
C PRO A 225 -5.81 -10.87 -3.09
N GLY A 226 -4.92 -11.27 -2.19
CA GLY A 226 -4.12 -10.35 -1.38
C GLY A 226 -3.33 -11.05 -0.28
N TRP A 227 -2.47 -10.29 0.40
CA TRP A 227 -1.69 -10.78 1.51
C TRP A 227 -2.47 -10.55 2.81
N HIS A 228 -3.01 -11.62 3.38
CA HIS A 228 -3.90 -11.56 4.54
C HIS A 228 -3.13 -11.55 5.86
N PHE A 229 -2.36 -10.49 6.10
CA PHE A 229 -1.70 -10.25 7.39
C PHE A 229 -2.66 -9.67 8.42
N SER A 230 -2.59 -10.16 9.66
CA SER A 230 -3.37 -9.67 10.80
C SER A 230 -2.95 -8.28 11.26
N ASP A 231 -1.64 -8.03 11.30
CA ASP A 231 -1.03 -6.78 11.74
C ASP A 231 -0.21 -6.13 10.62
N ALA A 232 -0.16 -4.80 10.63
CA ALA A 232 0.65 -4.03 9.70
C ALA A 232 2.15 -4.05 10.05
N PHE A 233 3.00 -3.73 9.08
CA PHE A 233 4.45 -3.66 9.21
C PHE A 233 4.94 -2.21 9.23
N GLU A 234 6.00 -1.92 9.99
CA GLU A 234 6.60 -0.56 10.02
C GLU A 234 7.66 -0.37 8.92
N PHE A 235 8.20 -1.47 8.42
CA PHE A 235 9.14 -1.50 7.31
C PHE A 235 8.91 -2.74 6.45
N ILE A 236 8.79 -2.57 5.13
CA ILE A 236 8.70 -3.66 4.17
C ILE A 236 9.88 -3.55 3.21
N HIS A 237 10.65 -4.62 3.11
CA HIS A 237 11.83 -4.72 2.27
C HIS A 237 11.67 -5.82 1.23
N MET A 238 12.28 -5.61 0.07
CA MET A 238 12.46 -6.63 -0.94
C MET A 238 13.75 -6.42 -1.71
N ARG A 239 14.39 -7.51 -2.13
CA ARG A 239 15.68 -7.44 -2.81
C ARG A 239 15.83 -8.51 -3.88
N ASN A 240 16.38 -8.11 -5.02
CA ASN A 240 16.62 -8.99 -6.17
C ASN A 240 15.34 -9.65 -6.69
N MET A 241 14.29 -8.84 -6.85
CA MET A 241 12.94 -9.27 -7.20
C MET A 241 12.62 -9.08 -8.69
N LYS A 242 13.57 -8.66 -9.53
CA LYS A 242 13.40 -8.72 -10.99
C LYS A 242 12.96 -10.13 -11.40
N ALA A 243 12.05 -10.23 -12.37
CA ALA A 243 11.35 -11.45 -12.76
C ALA A 243 10.34 -12.05 -11.75
N ALA A 244 10.26 -11.57 -10.51
CA ALA A 244 9.46 -12.24 -9.48
C ALA A 244 7.95 -12.04 -9.63
N PHE A 245 7.51 -10.94 -10.24
CA PHE A 245 6.08 -10.59 -10.34
C PHE A 245 5.68 -10.23 -11.77
N MET A 246 4.45 -10.60 -12.14
CA MET A 246 3.84 -10.17 -13.41
C MET A 246 3.16 -8.79 -13.27
N HIS A 247 2.53 -8.53 -12.13
CA HIS A 247 1.76 -7.30 -11.87
C HIS A 247 2.36 -6.49 -10.71
N TRP A 248 3.35 -5.66 -11.01
CA TRP A 248 4.06 -4.86 -10.01
C TRP A 248 3.18 -3.79 -9.36
N GLU A 249 2.20 -3.27 -10.08
CA GLU A 249 1.24 -2.27 -9.60
C GLU A 249 0.44 -2.80 -8.41
N ASP A 250 -0.10 -4.01 -8.54
CA ASP A 250 -0.88 -4.68 -7.50
C ASP A 250 0.00 -5.03 -6.28
N VAL A 251 1.24 -5.46 -6.53
CA VAL A 251 2.22 -5.72 -5.46
C VAL A 251 2.51 -4.45 -4.65
N TYR A 252 2.74 -3.30 -5.30
CA TYR A 252 2.95 -2.04 -4.58
C TYR A 252 1.72 -1.56 -3.83
N ALA A 253 0.51 -1.78 -4.37
CA ALA A 253 -0.73 -1.49 -3.68
C ALA A 253 -0.90 -2.36 -2.41
N GLU A 254 -0.58 -3.65 -2.49
CA GLU A 254 -0.66 -4.56 -1.35
C GLU A 254 0.40 -4.27 -0.28
N ILE A 255 1.61 -3.85 -0.70
CA ILE A 255 2.63 -3.34 0.23
C ILE A 255 2.12 -2.08 0.93
N TYR A 256 1.53 -1.14 0.18
CA TYR A 256 0.98 0.08 0.76
C TYR A 256 -0.10 -0.24 1.79
N LYS A 257 -0.99 -1.20 1.52
CA LYS A 257 -2.02 -1.69 2.44
C LYS A 257 -1.40 -2.32 3.70
N SER A 258 -0.39 -3.17 3.53
CA SER A 258 0.29 -3.91 4.60
C SER A 258 1.18 -3.06 5.50
N LEU A 259 1.51 -1.83 5.08
CA LEU A 259 2.38 -0.92 5.81
C LEU A 259 1.61 -0.06 6.82
N SER A 260 2.16 0.17 8.00
CA SER A 260 1.61 1.08 9.01
C SER A 260 1.74 2.54 8.57
N PRO A 261 0.84 3.45 9.01
CA PRO A 261 1.01 4.87 8.77
C PRO A 261 2.36 5.38 9.27
N GLY A 262 3.10 6.10 8.43
CA GLY A 262 4.45 6.56 8.71
C GLY A 262 5.57 5.55 8.39
N GLY A 263 5.23 4.30 8.08
CA GLY A 263 6.17 3.24 7.73
C GLY A 263 6.84 3.44 6.38
N TRP A 264 7.86 2.62 6.11
CA TRP A 264 8.70 2.72 4.91
C TRP A 264 8.67 1.44 4.06
N ILE A 265 8.77 1.61 2.75
CA ILE A 265 9.14 0.56 1.80
C ILE A 265 10.57 0.80 1.31
N GLU A 266 11.35 -0.27 1.14
CA GLU A 266 12.61 -0.25 0.41
C GLU A 266 12.70 -1.41 -0.58
N VAL A 267 12.98 -1.10 -1.85
CA VAL A 267 13.20 -2.07 -2.91
C VAL A 267 14.64 -1.93 -3.40
N ALA A 268 15.38 -3.03 -3.42
CA ALA A 268 16.79 -3.07 -3.81
C ALA A 268 17.05 -4.04 -4.95
N ASP A 269 17.60 -3.57 -6.06
CA ASP A 269 18.02 -4.44 -7.17
C ASP A 269 19.25 -3.86 -7.87
N TYR A 270 19.80 -4.59 -8.84
CA TYR A 270 20.86 -4.09 -9.69
C TYR A 270 20.60 -4.42 -11.15
N ASP A 271 21.05 -3.51 -11.99
CA ASP A 271 21.22 -3.73 -13.41
C ASP A 271 22.70 -4.00 -13.67
N LEU A 272 23.01 -4.94 -14.57
CA LEU A 272 24.36 -5.14 -15.05
C LEU A 272 24.84 -3.97 -15.95
N GLY A 273 23.95 -3.01 -16.22
CA GLY A 273 24.22 -1.82 -17.00
C GLY A 273 24.35 -2.17 -18.48
N GLN A 274 24.25 -1.16 -19.35
CA GLN A 274 24.68 -1.36 -20.74
C GLN A 274 26.19 -1.66 -20.71
N VAL A 275 26.53 -2.90 -21.04
CA VAL A 275 27.88 -3.36 -21.38
C VAL A 275 28.61 -2.23 -22.14
N PRO A 276 29.91 -1.96 -21.90
CA PRO A 276 30.61 -0.81 -22.48
C PRO A 276 30.25 -0.59 -23.96
N LEU A 277 29.87 0.65 -24.31
CA LEU A 277 29.46 1.01 -25.66
C LEU A 277 30.63 0.83 -26.64
N PRO A 278 30.37 0.55 -27.93
CA PRO A 278 31.40 0.56 -28.95
C PRO A 278 32.16 1.89 -28.90
N VAL A 279 33.50 1.83 -28.92
CA VAL A 279 34.35 3.03 -28.92
C VAL A 279 34.26 3.77 -30.27
N ASP A 280 33.86 3.05 -31.33
CA ASP A 280 33.74 3.54 -32.71
C ASP A 280 32.38 3.13 -33.31
N ASP A 281 31.89 3.88 -34.32
CA ASP A 281 30.66 3.59 -35.10
C ASP A 281 30.76 2.33 -35.99
N ASP A 282 31.79 1.48 -35.82
CA ASP A 282 31.96 0.24 -36.57
C ASP A 282 31.12 -0.89 -35.95
N PRO A 283 30.07 -1.39 -36.64
CA PRO A 283 29.20 -2.45 -36.13
C PRO A 283 29.93 -3.78 -35.90
N SER A 284 31.16 -3.95 -36.41
CA SER A 284 31.95 -5.17 -36.25
C SER A 284 32.78 -5.22 -34.97
N ASN A 285 32.91 -4.11 -34.23
CA ASN A 285 33.76 -3.98 -33.04
C ASN A 285 32.94 -3.73 -31.76
N VAL A 286 31.90 -4.54 -31.54
CA VAL A 286 31.05 -4.45 -30.35
C VAL A 286 31.68 -5.20 -29.17
N PRO A 287 31.92 -4.56 -28.01
CA PRO A 287 32.44 -5.24 -26.83
C PRO A 287 31.51 -6.35 -26.33
N LEU A 288 32.07 -7.50 -25.97
CA LEU A 288 31.37 -8.63 -25.33
C LEU A 288 30.13 -9.09 -26.14
N PRO A 289 30.30 -9.49 -27.42
CA PRO A 289 29.19 -9.75 -28.33
C PRO A 289 28.33 -10.95 -27.91
N THR A 290 28.94 -12.01 -27.37
CA THR A 290 28.18 -13.19 -26.92
C THR A 290 27.37 -12.87 -25.67
N LEU A 291 27.96 -12.14 -24.71
CA LEU A 291 27.24 -11.69 -23.52
C LEU A 291 26.02 -10.83 -23.90
N ARG A 292 26.20 -9.89 -24.83
CA ARG A 292 25.11 -9.04 -25.32
C ARG A 292 24.00 -9.85 -25.98
N LYS A 293 24.37 -10.83 -26.81
CA LYS A 293 23.40 -11.73 -27.45
C LYS A 293 22.59 -12.52 -26.42
N LEU A 294 23.25 -13.09 -25.41
CA LEU A 294 22.59 -13.83 -24.34
C LEU A 294 21.67 -12.93 -23.52
N TYR A 295 22.11 -11.71 -23.18
CA TYR A 295 21.30 -10.75 -22.44
C TYR A 295 20.06 -10.33 -23.24
N ALA A 296 20.21 -10.02 -24.54
CA ALA A 296 19.08 -9.68 -25.40
C ALA A 296 18.08 -10.84 -25.52
N ALA A 297 18.56 -12.05 -25.76
CA ALA A 297 17.73 -13.26 -25.80
C ALA A 297 16.99 -13.49 -24.46
N ALA A 298 17.67 -13.27 -23.34
CA ALA A 298 17.09 -13.40 -22.01
C ALA A 298 16.00 -12.35 -21.74
N MET A 299 16.24 -11.10 -22.13
CA MET A 299 15.25 -10.03 -22.02
C MET A 299 14.00 -10.38 -22.82
N GLU A 300 14.14 -10.74 -24.11
CA GLU A 300 13.00 -11.15 -24.95
C GLU A 300 12.22 -12.34 -24.35
N ALA A 301 12.92 -13.38 -23.91
CA ALA A 301 12.32 -14.55 -23.27
C ALA A 301 11.61 -14.18 -21.95
N SER A 302 12.15 -13.26 -21.16
CA SER A 302 11.54 -12.80 -19.90
C SER A 302 10.24 -12.04 -20.09
N PHE A 303 10.12 -11.30 -21.19
CA PHE A 303 8.85 -10.66 -21.49
C PHE A 303 7.82 -11.67 -22.01
N LYS A 304 8.23 -12.65 -22.84
CA LYS A 304 7.34 -13.74 -23.28
C LYS A 304 6.79 -14.57 -22.12
N SER A 305 7.53 -14.67 -21.01
CA SER A 305 7.09 -15.39 -19.81
C SER A 305 6.11 -14.62 -18.93
N GLY A 306 5.82 -13.35 -19.24
CA GLY A 306 5.01 -12.47 -18.37
C GLY A 306 5.81 -11.86 -17.22
N ARG A 307 7.07 -12.25 -17.05
CA ARG A 307 7.91 -11.92 -15.89
C ARG A 307 9.19 -11.21 -16.34
N PRO A 308 9.11 -9.92 -16.72
CA PRO A 308 10.23 -9.24 -17.36
C PRO A 308 11.45 -9.05 -16.45
N LEU A 309 12.63 -9.25 -17.05
CA LEU A 309 13.91 -8.85 -16.47
C LEU A 309 14.10 -7.33 -16.59
N GLY A 310 14.89 -6.77 -15.67
CA GLY A 310 15.23 -5.33 -15.66
C GLY A 310 14.85 -4.66 -14.34
N THR A 311 14.98 -3.32 -14.30
CA THR A 311 14.69 -2.51 -13.10
C THR A 311 13.58 -1.47 -13.32
N PHE A 312 12.74 -1.69 -14.35
CA PHE A 312 11.65 -0.78 -14.75
C PHE A 312 10.61 -0.58 -13.62
N TYR A 313 10.31 -1.63 -12.85
CA TYR A 313 9.39 -1.58 -11.70
C TYR A 313 9.92 -0.70 -10.56
N MET A 314 11.22 -0.37 -10.55
CA MET A 314 11.82 0.52 -9.56
C MET A 314 11.71 2.01 -9.98
N HIS A 315 10.85 2.36 -10.94
CA HIS A 315 10.62 3.75 -11.31
C HIS A 315 9.80 4.47 -10.23
N PRO A 316 10.16 5.70 -9.81
CA PRO A 316 9.47 6.43 -8.72
C PRO A 316 7.96 6.50 -8.82
N SER A 317 7.43 6.59 -10.05
CA SER A 317 6.00 6.68 -10.30
C SER A 317 5.20 5.49 -9.78
N TYR A 318 5.76 4.27 -9.74
CA TYR A 318 5.06 3.10 -9.21
C TYR A 318 4.69 3.29 -7.73
N LEU A 319 5.64 3.83 -6.96
CA LEU A 319 5.43 4.12 -5.54
C LEU A 319 4.49 5.33 -5.37
N GLU A 320 4.66 6.37 -6.19
CA GLU A 320 3.80 7.56 -6.12
C GLU A 320 2.33 7.23 -6.43
N GLU A 321 2.08 6.38 -7.43
CA GLU A 321 0.74 5.94 -7.82
C GLU A 321 0.09 5.02 -6.79
N ALA A 322 0.89 4.17 -6.13
CA ALA A 322 0.45 3.40 -4.96
C ALA A 322 0.17 4.28 -3.72
N GLY A 323 0.53 5.57 -3.74
CA GLY A 323 0.24 6.54 -2.69
C GLY A 323 1.39 6.82 -1.73
N PHE A 324 2.59 6.30 -2.00
CA PHE A 324 3.78 6.63 -1.22
C PHE A 324 4.21 8.08 -1.44
N THR A 325 4.77 8.66 -0.38
CA THR A 325 5.35 10.01 -0.33
C THR A 325 6.84 9.92 0.00
N ASP A 326 7.58 11.03 -0.08
CA ASP A 326 9.03 11.06 0.20
C ASP A 326 9.83 10.04 -0.63
N VAL A 327 9.42 9.79 -1.88
CA VAL A 327 10.05 8.78 -2.73
C VAL A 327 11.47 9.19 -3.09
N LYS A 328 12.44 8.31 -2.82
CA LYS A 328 13.86 8.58 -3.07
C LYS A 328 14.52 7.40 -3.75
N THR A 329 15.30 7.69 -4.79
CA THR A 329 16.17 6.72 -5.45
C THR A 329 17.63 6.97 -5.06
N THR A 330 18.36 5.91 -4.72
CA THR A 330 19.80 5.91 -4.48
C THR A 330 20.44 4.92 -5.44
N GLN A 331 21.55 5.30 -6.08
CA GLN A 331 22.29 4.45 -7.00
C GLN A 331 23.75 4.35 -6.59
N VAL A 332 24.32 3.16 -6.71
CA VAL A 332 25.73 2.87 -6.44
C VAL A 332 26.27 1.99 -7.57
N ASN A 333 27.33 2.45 -8.23
CA ASN A 333 28.01 1.66 -9.23
C ASN A 333 29.01 0.72 -8.55
N VAL A 334 28.84 -0.58 -8.77
CA VAL A 334 29.72 -1.64 -8.27
C VAL A 334 30.58 -2.14 -9.42
N PRO A 335 31.92 -2.08 -9.34
CA PRO A 335 32.80 -2.62 -10.36
C PRO A 335 32.53 -4.10 -10.63
N VAL A 336 32.73 -4.54 -11.87
CA VAL A 336 32.76 -5.95 -12.24
C VAL A 336 34.19 -6.29 -12.65
N GLY A 337 34.84 -7.14 -11.85
CA GLY A 337 36.25 -7.54 -12.04
C GLY A 337 37.22 -6.78 -11.13
N GLN A 338 38.52 -6.91 -11.41
CA GLN A 338 39.59 -6.45 -10.51
C GLN A 338 40.30 -5.18 -10.98
N TRP A 339 39.76 -4.51 -11.99
CA TRP A 339 40.32 -3.29 -12.58
C TRP A 339 40.42 -2.08 -11.63
N PRO A 340 39.63 -1.94 -10.54
CA PRO A 340 39.79 -0.80 -9.63
C PRO A 340 41.14 -0.81 -8.88
N LYS A 341 41.75 0.38 -8.79
CA LYS A 341 42.99 0.57 -8.02
C LYS A 341 42.76 0.51 -6.52
N ASP A 342 41.63 1.01 -6.04
CA ASP A 342 41.24 0.94 -4.64
C ASP A 342 40.99 -0.52 -4.20
N GLU A 343 41.53 -0.92 -3.05
CA GLU A 343 41.48 -2.31 -2.58
C GLU A 343 40.05 -2.74 -2.21
N ALA A 344 39.25 -1.84 -1.61
CA ALA A 344 37.88 -2.13 -1.25
C ALA A 344 37.00 -2.30 -2.49
N GLN A 345 37.13 -1.40 -3.48
CA GLN A 345 36.45 -1.48 -4.77
C GLN A 345 36.88 -2.73 -5.58
N ARG A 346 38.15 -3.12 -5.48
CA ARG A 346 38.65 -4.35 -6.10
C ARG A 346 38.08 -5.61 -5.44
N SER A 347 37.92 -5.60 -4.12
CA SER A 347 37.36 -6.71 -3.36
C SER A 347 35.89 -6.95 -3.72
N ILE A 348 35.05 -5.90 -3.65
CA ILE A 348 33.64 -5.99 -4.06
C ILE A 348 33.51 -6.35 -5.55
N GLY A 349 34.42 -5.86 -6.41
CA GLY A 349 34.39 -6.18 -7.84
C GLY A 349 34.69 -7.63 -8.18
N LYS A 350 35.52 -8.32 -7.38
CA LYS A 350 35.72 -9.77 -7.48
C LYS A 350 34.45 -10.54 -7.14
N LEU A 351 33.78 -10.16 -6.05
CA LEU A 351 32.51 -10.79 -5.65
C LEU A 351 31.45 -10.59 -6.73
N MET A 352 31.33 -9.36 -7.25
CA MET A 352 30.37 -9.07 -8.31
C MET A 352 30.67 -9.85 -9.59
N LEU A 353 31.94 -10.02 -9.95
CA LEU A 353 32.33 -10.83 -11.11
C LEU A 353 31.88 -12.30 -10.99
N VAL A 354 31.97 -12.88 -9.78
CA VAL A 354 31.42 -14.22 -9.50
C VAL A 354 29.91 -14.21 -9.64
N VAL A 355 29.23 -13.23 -9.02
CA VAL A 355 27.76 -13.10 -9.10
C VAL A 355 27.30 -13.05 -10.55
N VAL A 356 27.95 -12.27 -11.41
CA VAL A 356 27.62 -12.18 -12.84
C VAL A 356 27.69 -13.54 -13.53
N MET A 357 28.82 -14.24 -13.40
CA MET A 357 29.03 -15.52 -14.09
C MET A 357 28.02 -16.58 -13.64
N GLU A 358 27.83 -16.71 -12.34
CA GLU A 358 26.94 -17.72 -11.76
C GLU A 358 25.45 -17.39 -12.03
N THR A 359 25.06 -16.11 -12.00
CA THR A 359 23.67 -15.70 -12.29
C THR A 359 23.28 -16.04 -13.73
N MET A 360 24.19 -15.89 -14.70
CA MET A 360 23.94 -16.26 -16.08
C MET A 360 23.72 -17.77 -16.23
N GLU A 361 24.61 -18.57 -15.67
CA GLU A 361 24.48 -20.02 -15.71
C GLU A 361 23.22 -20.51 -15.00
N ALA A 362 22.79 -19.78 -13.97
CA ALA A 362 21.64 -20.14 -13.16
C ALA A 362 20.27 -19.73 -13.71
N GLY A 363 20.11 -18.48 -14.10
CA GLY A 363 18.81 -17.92 -14.44
C GLY A 363 18.37 -18.13 -15.90
N LEU A 364 19.31 -18.36 -16.82
CA LEU A 364 19.03 -18.38 -18.25
C LEU A 364 18.58 -19.74 -18.84
N PRO A 365 18.95 -20.93 -18.32
CA PRO A 365 18.60 -22.20 -18.93
C PRO A 365 17.09 -22.39 -19.16
N ARG A 366 16.26 -22.33 -18.11
CA ARG A 366 14.79 -22.48 -18.27
C ARG A 366 14.18 -21.37 -19.11
N LEU A 367 14.66 -20.14 -18.92
CA LEU A 367 14.17 -18.98 -19.63
C LEU A 367 14.33 -19.12 -21.16
N LEU A 368 15.54 -19.45 -21.62
CA LEU A 368 15.86 -19.58 -23.05
C LEU A 368 15.33 -20.87 -23.68
N THR A 369 15.27 -21.97 -22.92
CA THR A 369 14.80 -23.28 -23.44
C THR A 369 13.28 -23.39 -23.51
N ARG A 370 12.53 -22.59 -22.73
CA ARG A 370 11.07 -22.60 -22.78
C ARG A 370 10.49 -21.49 -23.66
N TRP A 371 10.99 -20.26 -23.54
CA TRP A 371 10.41 -19.11 -24.25
C TRP A 371 11.24 -18.62 -25.43
N GLY A 372 12.56 -18.80 -25.40
CA GLY A 372 13.46 -18.47 -26.51
C GLY A 372 13.52 -16.98 -26.87
N ASP A 373 14.40 -16.66 -27.81
CA ASP A 373 14.45 -15.34 -28.43
C ASP A 373 13.45 -15.22 -29.59
N LYS A 374 13.40 -14.08 -30.26
CA LYS A 374 12.52 -13.83 -31.41
C LYS A 374 12.69 -14.85 -32.56
N ASP A 375 13.89 -15.42 -32.72
CA ASP A 375 14.25 -16.24 -33.87
C ASP A 375 14.06 -17.73 -33.57
N LYS A 376 14.29 -18.16 -32.33
CA LYS A 376 14.23 -19.57 -31.93
C LYS A 376 14.08 -19.81 -30.43
N ILE A 377 13.62 -21.02 -30.11
CA ILE A 377 13.79 -21.64 -28.79
C ILE A 377 15.17 -22.31 -28.76
N TRP A 378 15.94 -22.04 -27.71
CA TRP A 378 17.32 -22.53 -27.60
C TRP A 378 17.35 -23.95 -27.02
N THR A 379 18.33 -24.76 -27.43
CA THR A 379 18.60 -26.03 -26.73
C THR A 379 19.51 -25.77 -25.52
N LEU A 380 19.49 -26.67 -24.53
CA LEU A 380 20.38 -26.56 -23.37
C LEU A 380 21.86 -26.52 -23.78
N GLU A 381 22.26 -27.33 -24.76
CA GLU A 381 23.62 -27.33 -25.31
C GLU A 381 24.02 -25.99 -25.93
N GLU A 382 23.11 -25.32 -26.64
CA GLU A 382 23.36 -23.99 -27.23
C GLU A 382 23.54 -22.92 -26.15
N VAL A 383 22.74 -23.02 -25.08
CA VAL A 383 22.81 -22.12 -23.94
C VAL A 383 24.15 -22.29 -23.20
N GLU A 384 24.56 -23.53 -22.91
CA GLU A 384 25.84 -23.86 -22.27
C GLU A 384 27.07 -23.46 -23.10
N ALA A 385 27.00 -23.67 -24.43
CA ALA A 385 28.03 -23.20 -25.35
C ALA A 385 28.15 -21.66 -25.32
N GLY A 386 27.00 -20.97 -25.29
CA GLY A 386 26.94 -19.52 -25.12
C GLY A 386 27.59 -19.05 -23.82
N PHE A 387 27.32 -19.73 -22.69
CA PHE A 387 27.92 -19.38 -21.40
C PHE A 387 29.44 -19.55 -21.40
N THR A 388 29.93 -20.64 -22.00
CA THR A 388 31.38 -20.89 -22.08
C THR A 388 32.09 -19.76 -22.81
N LEU A 389 31.53 -19.32 -23.94
CA LEU A 389 32.06 -18.18 -24.71
C LEU A 389 31.92 -16.86 -23.95
N ALA A 390 30.76 -16.57 -23.37
CA ALA A 390 30.55 -15.33 -22.60
C ALA A 390 31.46 -15.24 -21.37
N ARG A 391 31.70 -16.35 -20.67
CA ARG A 391 32.66 -16.43 -19.55
C ARG A 391 34.07 -16.08 -20.03
N GLN A 392 34.51 -16.64 -21.16
CA GLN A 392 35.80 -16.31 -21.75
C GLN A 392 35.88 -14.81 -22.11
N GLU A 393 34.87 -14.28 -22.78
CA GLU A 393 34.79 -12.86 -23.15
C GLU A 393 34.90 -11.93 -21.91
N ILE A 394 34.14 -12.22 -20.84
CA ILE A 394 34.14 -11.44 -19.60
C ILE A 394 35.53 -11.47 -18.94
N LEU A 395 36.16 -12.65 -18.86
CA LEU A 395 37.49 -12.80 -18.25
C LEU A 395 38.57 -12.07 -19.05
N GLU A 396 38.54 -12.17 -20.38
CA GLU A 396 39.44 -11.44 -21.27
C GLU A 396 39.26 -9.92 -21.13
N TRP A 397 38.01 -9.44 -21.07
CA TRP A 397 37.71 -8.03 -20.84
C TRP A 397 38.21 -7.56 -19.48
N SER A 398 37.94 -8.31 -18.39
CA SER A 398 38.44 -7.98 -17.06
C SER A 398 39.96 -7.87 -17.03
N ALA A 399 40.67 -8.81 -17.68
CA ALA A 399 42.13 -8.78 -17.74
C ALA A 399 42.68 -7.58 -18.53
N ARG A 400 42.00 -7.15 -19.60
CA ARG A 400 42.35 -5.94 -20.36
C ARG A 400 42.06 -4.67 -19.55
N ALA A 401 40.93 -4.62 -18.84
CA ALA A 401 40.56 -3.51 -17.98
C ALA A 401 41.55 -3.34 -16.81
N GLU A 402 42.03 -4.45 -16.23
CA GLU A 402 43.09 -4.45 -15.20
C GLU A 402 44.41 -3.84 -15.69
N LYS A 403 44.75 -4.03 -16.97
CA LYS A 403 45.91 -3.41 -17.61
C LYS A 403 45.67 -1.96 -18.03
N GLY A 404 44.43 -1.47 -17.94
CA GLY A 404 44.02 -0.14 -18.40
C GLY A 404 43.91 -0.01 -19.92
N GLU A 405 43.76 -1.14 -20.64
CA GLU A 405 43.62 -1.15 -22.11
C GLU A 405 42.19 -0.84 -22.57
N VAL A 406 41.20 -1.09 -21.71
CA VAL A 406 39.76 -0.81 -21.95
C VAL A 406 39.12 -0.22 -20.69
N GLU A 407 37.94 0.39 -20.86
CA GLU A 407 37.16 0.90 -19.73
C GLU A 407 36.64 -0.23 -18.83
N GLY A 408 36.62 0.04 -17.52
CA GLY A 408 36.07 -0.86 -16.53
C GLY A 408 34.56 -1.00 -16.65
N TRP A 409 34.05 -2.20 -16.40
CA TRP A 409 32.61 -2.46 -16.34
C TRP A 409 32.10 -2.26 -14.90
N CYS A 410 30.93 -1.64 -14.74
CA CYS A 410 30.21 -1.49 -13.49
C CYS A 410 28.77 -1.98 -13.63
N ALA A 411 28.26 -2.67 -12.61
CA ALA A 411 26.85 -2.90 -12.39
C ALA A 411 26.24 -1.74 -11.58
N SER A 412 25.04 -1.30 -11.95
CA SER A 412 24.32 -0.21 -11.29
C SER A 412 23.35 -0.79 -10.26
N PHE A 413 23.70 -0.72 -8.99
CA PHE A 413 22.82 -1.07 -7.88
C PHE A 413 21.90 0.10 -7.57
N LYS A 414 20.61 -0.17 -7.40
CA LYS A 414 19.56 0.82 -7.16
C LYS A 414 18.77 0.44 -5.92
N TRP A 415 18.49 1.44 -5.10
CA TRP A 415 17.54 1.37 -3.99
C TRP A 415 16.48 2.43 -4.23
N ILE A 416 15.23 2.05 -4.14
CA ILE A 416 14.12 3.00 -4.12
C ILE A 416 13.37 2.85 -2.79
N THR A 417 13.14 3.99 -2.14
CA THR A 417 12.40 4.04 -0.87
C THR A 417 11.18 4.92 -1.03
N GLY A 418 10.13 4.62 -0.26
CA GLY A 418 8.93 5.43 -0.16
C GLY A 418 8.33 5.35 1.23
N ARG A 419 7.59 6.39 1.61
CA ARG A 419 6.99 6.51 2.93
C ARG A 419 5.48 6.59 2.83
N LYS A 420 4.77 5.78 3.62
CA LYS A 420 3.33 5.94 3.80
C LYS A 420 3.08 7.11 4.74
N SER A 421 2.37 8.14 4.29
CA SER A 421 2.14 9.35 5.09
C SER A 421 1.39 9.03 6.40
N TRP A 422 1.74 9.71 7.50
CA TRP A 422 0.96 9.69 8.76
C TRP A 422 -0.41 10.35 8.58
N HIS A 423 -0.47 11.26 7.62
CA HIS A 423 -1.68 11.90 7.12
C HIS A 423 -2.12 11.27 5.81
N ALA A 424 -1.83 9.97 5.57
CA ALA A 424 -2.62 9.21 4.63
C ALA A 424 -4.06 9.59 4.95
N GLN A 425 -4.67 10.36 4.04
CA GLN A 425 -5.90 11.05 4.36
C GLN A 425 -6.83 9.98 4.92
N ILE A 426 -7.61 10.32 5.96
CA ILE A 426 -8.64 9.45 6.52
C ILE A 426 -9.69 9.22 5.42
N GLN A 427 -9.30 8.47 4.42
CA GLN A 427 -9.91 8.37 3.11
C GLN A 427 -9.35 7.15 2.37
N PHE A 428 -8.91 6.14 3.12
CA PHE A 428 -8.49 4.84 2.60
C PHE A 428 -8.75 3.83 3.70
N LEU A 429 -9.79 3.02 3.59
CA LEU A 429 -9.61 1.61 3.19
C LEU A 429 -10.79 1.06 2.35
N ALA A 430 -11.76 1.89 1.98
CA ALA A 430 -12.93 1.45 1.20
C ALA A 430 -13.09 2.28 -0.07
N GLU A 431 -13.21 1.60 -1.20
CA GLU A 431 -13.75 2.19 -2.41
C GLU A 431 -15.17 2.71 -2.14
N PRO A 432 -15.51 3.91 -2.62
CA PRO A 432 -16.88 4.40 -2.47
C PRO A 432 -17.78 3.58 -3.39
N PHE A 433 -19.06 3.45 -3.04
CA PHE A 433 -20.04 2.90 -3.98
C PHE A 433 -20.04 3.70 -5.29
N HIS A 434 -19.82 3.07 -6.44
CA HIS A 434 -19.82 3.77 -7.73
C HIS A 434 -21.22 3.82 -8.32
N ARG A 435 -21.95 4.90 -8.03
CA ARG A 435 -23.24 5.15 -8.68
C ARG A 435 -23.04 5.37 -10.20
N MET A 436 -23.81 4.66 -11.02
CA MET A 436 -23.84 4.85 -12.47
C MET A 436 -24.23 6.29 -12.86
N PHE A 437 -23.71 6.76 -13.98
CA PHE A 437 -23.91 8.13 -14.47
C PHE A 437 -24.11 8.16 -15.98
N PHE A 438 -24.59 9.29 -16.51
CA PHE A 438 -24.68 9.56 -17.95
C PHE A 438 -23.62 10.58 -18.35
N LEU A 439 -23.02 10.44 -19.53
CA LEU A 439 -22.01 11.40 -20.00
C LEU A 439 -22.60 12.73 -20.46
N ASP A 440 -23.88 12.75 -20.87
CA ASP A 440 -24.59 13.95 -21.29
C ASP A 440 -25.13 14.79 -20.10
N ASN A 441 -24.91 14.34 -18.86
CA ASN A 441 -25.39 15.03 -17.68
C ASN A 441 -24.55 16.28 -17.37
N LEU A 442 -25.11 17.43 -17.73
CA LEU A 442 -24.51 18.75 -17.49
C LEU A 442 -24.13 18.99 -16.02
N ALA A 443 -24.87 18.42 -15.06
CA ALA A 443 -24.63 18.62 -13.64
C ALA A 443 -23.30 18.02 -13.14
N ILE A 444 -22.70 17.09 -13.89
CA ILE A 444 -21.41 16.42 -13.57
C ILE A 444 -20.30 16.71 -14.59
N SER A 445 -20.52 17.71 -15.44
CA SER A 445 -19.64 18.10 -16.56
C SER A 445 -18.77 19.33 -16.28
N TYR A 446 -18.72 19.81 -15.04
CA TYR A 446 -17.89 20.96 -14.69
C TYR A 446 -16.40 20.64 -14.77
N PRO A 447 -15.54 21.64 -15.05
CA PRO A 447 -14.10 21.42 -15.09
C PRO A 447 -13.56 21.07 -13.70
N HIS A 448 -12.55 20.19 -13.66
CA HIS A 448 -11.81 19.90 -12.45
C HIS A 448 -10.97 21.11 -12.02
N ALA A 449 -11.10 21.52 -10.76
CA ALA A 449 -10.31 22.61 -10.20
C ALA A 449 -8.97 22.07 -9.65
N ASP A 450 -7.87 22.40 -10.32
CA ASP A 450 -6.51 22.01 -9.90
C ASP A 450 -6.06 22.71 -8.62
N VAL A 451 -6.53 23.94 -8.40
CA VAL A 451 -6.22 24.75 -7.22
C VAL A 451 -7.50 24.99 -6.43
N GLU A 452 -7.58 24.38 -5.26
CA GLU A 452 -8.70 24.56 -4.33
C GLU A 452 -8.56 25.88 -3.57
N ARG A 453 -9.65 26.63 -3.44
CA ARG A 453 -9.66 27.89 -2.66
C ARG A 453 -9.37 27.64 -1.19
N VAL A 454 -9.94 26.56 -0.66
CA VAL A 454 -9.61 26.04 0.67
C VAL A 454 -9.22 24.58 0.50
N SER A 455 -7.92 24.33 0.42
CA SER A 455 -7.38 22.96 0.40
C SER A 455 -7.59 22.28 1.76
N VAL A 456 -7.48 20.95 1.76
CA VAL A 456 -7.56 20.12 2.98
C VAL A 456 -6.60 20.62 4.08
N THR A 457 -5.39 21.04 3.73
CA THR A 457 -4.43 21.61 4.70
C THR A 457 -4.97 22.89 5.34
N TRP A 458 -5.51 23.81 4.53
CA TRP A 458 -6.08 25.05 5.03
C TRP A 458 -7.37 24.84 5.82
N LEU A 459 -8.17 23.82 5.47
CA LEU A 459 -9.33 23.40 6.26
C LEU A 459 -8.91 23.03 7.70
N PHE A 460 -7.88 22.18 7.85
CA PHE A 460 -7.37 21.81 9.18
C PHE A 460 -6.81 22.99 9.94
N ILE A 461 -6.23 23.98 9.26
CA ILE A 461 -5.77 25.21 9.91
C ILE A 461 -6.96 26.06 10.37
N TYR A 462 -7.88 26.41 9.48
CA TYR A 462 -8.97 27.34 9.76
C TYR A 462 -10.03 26.78 10.72
N ALA A 463 -10.42 25.52 10.55
CA ALA A 463 -11.46 24.88 11.36
C ALA A 463 -10.92 23.97 12.47
N GLY A 464 -9.63 23.61 12.41
CA GLY A 464 -8.95 22.80 13.43
C GLY A 464 -8.06 23.63 14.34
N ALA A 465 -6.91 24.05 13.81
CA ALA A 465 -5.84 24.66 14.59
C ALA A 465 -6.20 26.04 15.17
N ILE A 466 -6.90 26.90 14.41
CA ILE A 466 -7.31 28.22 14.90
C ILE A 466 -8.28 28.12 16.09
N PRO A 467 -9.40 27.36 16.01
CA PRO A 467 -10.28 27.13 17.15
C PRO A 467 -9.57 26.55 18.37
N LEU A 468 -8.72 25.53 18.17
CA LEU A 468 -7.93 24.96 19.26
C LEU A 468 -7.01 26.00 19.89
N GLY A 469 -6.31 26.80 19.08
CA GLY A 469 -5.46 27.89 19.54
C GLY A 469 -6.22 28.91 20.37
N ILE A 470 -7.44 29.29 19.96
CA ILE A 470 -8.33 30.19 20.72
C ILE A 470 -8.70 29.58 22.07
N LEU A 471 -9.10 28.30 22.11
CA LEU A 471 -9.48 27.61 23.35
C LEU A 471 -8.28 27.44 24.29
N VAL A 472 -7.09 27.11 23.78
CA VAL A 472 -5.87 27.00 24.58
C VAL A 472 -5.45 28.37 25.12
N ALA A 473 -5.45 29.41 24.28
CA ALA A 473 -5.15 30.77 24.70
C ALA A 473 -6.12 31.25 25.79
N TRP A 474 -7.42 30.98 25.62
CA TRP A 474 -8.43 31.24 26.65
C TRP A 474 -8.12 30.53 27.96
N ALA A 475 -7.79 29.23 27.92
CA ALA A 475 -7.48 28.44 29.11
C ALA A 475 -6.23 28.96 29.84
N LEU A 476 -5.20 29.40 29.11
CA LEU A 476 -3.97 29.95 29.67
C LEU A 476 -4.16 31.35 30.26
N VAL A 477 -4.94 32.21 29.60
CA VAL A 477 -5.14 33.62 30.00
C VAL A 477 -6.17 33.74 31.13
N LEU A 478 -7.34 33.09 31.00
CA LEU A 478 -8.43 33.22 31.98
C LEU A 478 -8.38 32.18 33.10
N ARG A 479 -7.52 31.15 32.99
CA ARG A 479 -7.32 30.08 33.99
C ARG A 479 -8.61 29.54 34.61
N PRO A 480 -9.57 29.07 33.79
CA PRO A 480 -10.92 28.72 34.19
C PRO A 480 -11.01 27.36 34.88
N GLY A 481 -10.14 27.03 35.85
CA GLY A 481 -10.10 25.71 36.50
C GLY A 481 -9.73 24.54 35.57
N THR A 482 -9.12 23.49 36.13
CA THR A 482 -8.63 22.35 35.34
C THR A 482 -9.76 21.58 34.66
N HIS A 483 -10.84 21.33 35.38
CA HIS A 483 -12.00 20.60 34.88
C HIS A 483 -12.66 21.29 33.68
N LYS A 484 -12.97 22.59 33.80
CA LYS A 484 -13.64 23.33 32.72
C LYS A 484 -12.74 23.53 31.50
N ALA A 485 -11.43 23.74 31.68
CA ALA A 485 -10.49 23.76 30.56
C ALA A 485 -10.44 22.40 29.83
N HIS A 486 -10.32 21.30 30.59
CA HIS A 486 -10.27 19.95 30.04
C HIS A 486 -11.53 19.59 29.26
N VAL A 487 -12.72 19.74 29.86
CA VAL A 487 -14.00 19.42 29.24
C VAL A 487 -14.23 20.23 27.97
N THR A 488 -13.84 21.51 27.96
CA THR A 488 -14.00 22.37 26.77
C THR A 488 -13.19 21.86 25.59
N ILE A 489 -11.90 21.57 25.81
CA ILE A 489 -10.98 21.13 24.76
C ILE A 489 -11.31 19.69 24.33
N LEU A 490 -11.63 18.81 25.28
CA LEU A 490 -12.05 17.45 25.00
C LEU A 490 -13.33 17.41 24.16
N GLY A 491 -14.36 18.18 24.54
CA GLY A 491 -15.61 18.26 23.79
C GLY A 491 -15.39 18.75 22.37
N TRP A 492 -14.45 19.68 22.16
CA TRP A 492 -14.07 20.11 20.82
C TRP A 492 -13.44 18.97 20.00
N PHE A 493 -12.47 18.23 20.56
CA PHE A 493 -11.87 17.08 19.87
C PHE A 493 -12.90 15.99 19.55
N VAL A 494 -13.78 15.67 20.49
CA VAL A 494 -14.85 14.67 20.29
C VAL A 494 -15.77 15.10 19.15
N SER A 495 -16.18 16.37 19.09
CA SER A 495 -17.00 16.89 18.00
C SER A 495 -16.34 16.68 16.63
N MET A 496 -15.05 17.00 16.52
CA MET A 496 -14.29 16.85 15.29
C MET A 496 -14.15 15.40 14.84
N ILE A 497 -13.72 14.52 15.75
CA ILE A 497 -13.50 13.10 15.45
C ILE A 497 -14.82 12.42 15.06
N LEU A 498 -15.89 12.69 15.81
CA LEU A 498 -17.21 12.13 15.53
C LEU A 498 -17.76 12.60 14.18
N THR A 499 -17.55 13.87 13.82
CA THR A 499 -18.00 14.41 12.54
C THR A 499 -17.24 13.80 11.36
N LEU A 500 -15.91 13.66 11.47
CA LEU A 500 -15.09 12.99 10.45
C LEU A 500 -15.59 11.56 10.24
N PHE A 501 -15.70 10.79 11.32
CA PHE A 501 -16.15 9.40 11.28
C PHE A 501 -17.52 9.24 10.59
N ILE A 502 -18.52 10.02 11.00
CA ILE A 502 -19.87 9.94 10.40
C ILE A 502 -19.85 10.39 8.95
N THR A 503 -19.13 11.46 8.62
CA THR A 503 -19.06 11.98 7.25
C THR A 503 -18.45 10.94 6.32
N ASP A 504 -17.32 10.34 6.69
CA ASP A 504 -16.60 9.40 5.84
C ASP A 504 -17.40 8.11 5.59
N ILE A 505 -18.11 7.60 6.60
CA ILE A 505 -19.03 6.47 6.44
C ILE A 505 -20.12 6.77 5.43
N ILE A 506 -20.83 7.90 5.60
CA ILE A 506 -21.92 8.26 4.68
C ILE A 506 -21.38 8.50 3.27
N LYS A 507 -20.19 9.11 3.17
CA LYS A 507 -19.56 9.45 1.91
C LYS A 507 -19.22 8.24 1.06
N ASN A 508 -18.62 7.22 1.67
CA ASN A 508 -18.28 5.98 0.98
C ASN A 508 -19.53 5.13 0.71
N ALA A 509 -20.53 5.14 1.61
CA ALA A 509 -21.77 4.39 1.43
C ALA A 509 -22.69 4.97 0.33
N VAL A 510 -22.79 6.29 0.21
CA VAL A 510 -23.71 6.94 -0.74
C VAL A 510 -23.12 7.01 -2.15
N GLY A 511 -21.82 7.28 -2.29
CA GLY A 511 -21.19 7.19 -3.60
C GLY A 511 -21.69 8.20 -4.64
N ARG A 512 -22.10 9.41 -4.21
CA ARG A 512 -22.69 10.41 -5.11
C ARG A 512 -21.61 11.01 -6.03
N PRO A 513 -21.83 11.03 -7.37
CA PRO A 513 -21.00 11.75 -8.33
C PRO A 513 -20.82 13.23 -7.98
N ARG A 514 -19.59 13.72 -8.08
CA ARG A 514 -19.25 15.15 -7.98
C ARG A 514 -19.63 15.91 -9.25
N PRO A 515 -19.82 17.24 -9.17
CA PRO A 515 -20.06 18.05 -10.36
C PRO A 515 -18.92 18.06 -11.38
N ASP A 516 -17.70 17.70 -10.97
CA ASP A 516 -16.51 17.58 -11.80
C ASP A 516 -16.16 16.12 -12.20
N LEU A 517 -17.12 15.17 -12.07
CA LEU A 517 -16.87 13.75 -12.29
C LEU A 517 -16.36 13.45 -13.71
N ILE A 518 -16.98 14.01 -14.76
CA ILE A 518 -16.60 13.68 -16.16
C ILE A 518 -15.16 14.13 -16.45
N ALA A 519 -14.75 15.29 -15.93
CA ALA A 519 -13.40 15.81 -16.08
C ALA A 519 -12.34 14.90 -15.42
N ARG A 520 -12.69 14.25 -14.30
CA ARG A 520 -11.84 13.26 -13.62
C ARG A 520 -11.85 11.91 -14.30
N CYS A 521 -13.03 11.48 -14.76
CA CYS A 521 -13.22 10.17 -15.36
C CYS A 521 -12.45 10.03 -16.67
N LYS A 522 -12.43 11.08 -17.52
CA LYS A 522 -11.85 11.04 -18.87
C LYS A 522 -12.39 9.82 -19.64
N PRO A 523 -13.69 9.82 -20.02
CA PRO A 523 -14.32 8.63 -20.60
C PRO A 523 -13.65 8.20 -21.90
N ALA A 524 -13.59 6.89 -22.14
CA ALA A 524 -12.99 6.32 -23.35
C ALA A 524 -13.67 6.84 -24.63
N PRO A 525 -12.91 7.06 -25.72
CA PRO A 525 -13.48 7.50 -27.00
C PRO A 525 -14.54 6.50 -27.50
N GLY A 526 -15.71 7.01 -27.90
CA GLY A 526 -16.82 6.17 -28.41
C GLY A 526 -17.82 5.69 -27.36
N THR A 527 -17.64 6.05 -26.08
CA THR A 527 -18.61 5.71 -25.01
C THR A 527 -19.98 6.35 -25.27
N PRO A 528 -21.10 5.58 -25.17
CA PRO A 528 -22.44 6.10 -25.46
C PRO A 528 -22.87 7.18 -24.47
N ALA A 529 -23.22 8.36 -24.97
CA ALA A 529 -23.49 9.52 -24.12
C ALA A 529 -24.82 9.45 -23.35
N HIS A 530 -25.83 8.79 -23.93
CA HIS A 530 -27.22 8.74 -23.43
C HIS A 530 -27.55 7.40 -22.73
N GLN A 531 -26.55 6.68 -22.24
CA GLN A 531 -26.71 5.43 -21.52
C GLN A 531 -26.08 5.53 -20.13
N LEU A 532 -26.65 4.80 -19.16
CA LEU A 532 -26.03 4.64 -17.84
C LEU A 532 -24.74 3.82 -18.00
N VAL A 533 -23.63 4.44 -17.62
CA VAL A 533 -22.30 3.84 -17.62
C VAL A 533 -21.76 3.70 -16.20
N THR A 534 -20.95 2.67 -16.00
CA THR A 534 -20.18 2.41 -14.78
C THR A 534 -18.86 3.18 -14.81
N PHE A 535 -18.09 3.15 -13.73
CA PHE A 535 -16.77 3.80 -13.67
C PHE A 535 -15.74 3.15 -14.61
N GLU A 536 -16.00 1.95 -15.12
CA GLU A 536 -15.10 1.19 -16.01
C GLU A 536 -14.82 1.90 -17.35
N VAL A 537 -15.68 2.84 -17.75
CA VAL A 537 -15.48 3.64 -18.97
C VAL A 537 -14.42 4.73 -18.80
N CYS A 538 -13.97 4.99 -17.58
CA CYS A 538 -13.01 6.04 -17.25
C CYS A 538 -11.57 5.61 -17.59
N THR A 539 -10.79 6.47 -18.24
CA THR A 539 -9.39 6.19 -18.59
C THR A 539 -8.37 6.83 -17.63
N GLU A 540 -8.83 7.44 -16.53
CA GLU A 540 -7.95 8.03 -15.53
C GLU A 540 -7.19 6.96 -14.76
N THR A 541 -5.85 7.03 -14.81
CA THR A 541 -4.97 6.04 -14.17
C THR A 541 -4.78 6.31 -12.69
N ASN A 542 -5.00 7.56 -12.24
CA ASN A 542 -4.84 7.90 -10.84
C ASN A 542 -6.07 7.47 -10.02
N HIS A 543 -5.93 6.37 -9.29
CA HIS A 543 -6.97 5.80 -8.43
C HIS A 543 -7.56 6.82 -7.44
N HIS A 544 -6.74 7.68 -6.83
CA HIS A 544 -7.25 8.68 -5.89
C HIS A 544 -8.12 9.74 -6.59
N ILE A 545 -7.69 10.25 -7.75
CA ILE A 545 -8.43 11.27 -8.51
C ILE A 545 -9.76 10.71 -8.99
N LEU A 546 -9.74 9.49 -9.54
CA LEU A 546 -10.91 8.79 -10.06
C LEU A 546 -11.94 8.54 -8.95
N HIS A 547 -11.54 7.83 -7.89
CA HIS A 547 -12.48 7.41 -6.84
C HIS A 547 -12.93 8.58 -5.95
N ASP A 548 -12.16 9.68 -5.84
CA ASP A 548 -12.68 10.91 -5.22
C ASP A 548 -13.87 11.50 -5.99
N GLY A 549 -14.05 11.17 -7.27
CA GLY A 549 -15.20 11.57 -8.10
C GLY A 549 -16.57 11.12 -7.57
N TRP A 550 -16.65 10.02 -6.81
CA TRP A 550 -17.91 9.51 -6.22
C TRP A 550 -18.10 9.92 -4.75
N ARG A 551 -17.26 10.82 -4.26
CA ARG A 551 -17.31 11.30 -2.87
C ARG A 551 -17.86 12.72 -2.80
N SER A 552 -19.05 12.96 -3.36
CA SER A 552 -19.71 14.27 -3.27
C SER A 552 -20.55 14.45 -2.00
N PHE A 553 -21.30 13.43 -1.58
CA PHE A 553 -22.30 13.59 -0.50
C PHE A 553 -21.92 12.82 0.77
N PRO A 554 -21.98 13.44 1.97
CA PRO A 554 -22.05 14.88 2.24
C PRO A 554 -20.67 15.54 2.07
N SER A 555 -20.63 16.87 2.03
CA SER A 555 -19.36 17.60 1.92
C SER A 555 -18.55 17.55 3.22
N GLY A 556 -17.39 16.90 3.18
CA GLY A 556 -16.47 16.80 4.32
C GLY A 556 -15.88 18.14 4.77
N HIS A 557 -15.60 19.06 3.84
CA HIS A 557 -15.14 20.41 4.21
C HIS A 557 -16.23 21.19 4.96
N SER A 558 -17.47 21.02 4.54
CA SER A 558 -18.63 21.65 5.17
C SER A 558 -18.89 21.07 6.56
N SER A 559 -18.97 19.74 6.70
CA SER A 559 -19.21 19.11 8.00
C SER A 559 -18.08 19.37 8.99
N PHE A 560 -16.82 19.24 8.56
CA PHE A 560 -15.66 19.50 9.40
C PHE A 560 -15.62 20.96 9.89
N SER A 561 -15.85 21.92 8.99
CA SER A 561 -15.84 23.34 9.35
C SER A 561 -16.97 23.71 10.32
N PHE A 562 -18.20 23.25 10.07
CA PHE A 562 -19.34 23.47 10.97
C PHE A 562 -19.22 22.72 12.29
N SER A 563 -18.47 21.62 12.37
CA SER A 563 -18.15 20.98 13.64
C SER A 563 -17.18 21.82 14.47
N GLY A 564 -16.02 22.18 13.91
CA GLY A 564 -14.95 22.83 14.66
C GLY A 564 -15.26 24.28 15.03
N LEU A 565 -15.69 25.05 14.03
CA LEU A 565 -16.10 26.44 14.23
C LEU A 565 -17.49 26.55 14.85
N GLY A 566 -18.38 25.58 14.59
CA GLY A 566 -19.70 25.56 15.23
C GLY A 566 -19.61 25.25 16.72
N TYR A 567 -18.77 24.31 17.14
CA TYR A 567 -18.51 24.09 18.56
C TYR A 567 -17.93 25.35 19.22
N LEU A 568 -16.97 26.01 18.55
CA LEU A 568 -16.42 27.28 19.03
C LEU A 568 -17.51 28.36 19.14
N ALA A 569 -18.41 28.49 18.16
CA ALA A 569 -19.52 29.43 18.17
C ALA A 569 -20.49 29.18 19.34
N LEU A 570 -20.89 27.93 19.55
CA LEU A 570 -21.75 27.52 20.67
C LEU A 570 -21.06 27.80 22.01
N TRP A 571 -19.77 27.51 22.11
CA TRP A 571 -18.98 27.79 23.30
C TRP A 571 -18.88 29.29 23.60
N ILE A 572 -18.58 30.14 22.60
CA ILE A 572 -18.58 31.61 22.74
C ILE A 572 -19.96 32.10 23.16
N ALA A 573 -21.03 31.59 22.53
CA ALA A 573 -22.41 31.96 22.87
C ALA A 573 -22.73 31.66 24.35
N GLY A 574 -22.27 30.51 24.85
CA GLY A 574 -22.39 30.11 26.25
C GLY A 574 -21.59 31.03 27.19
N GLN A 575 -20.32 31.33 26.88
CA GLN A 575 -19.50 32.22 27.72
C GLN A 575 -20.04 33.65 27.77
N CYS A 576 -20.53 34.17 26.63
CA CYS A 576 -21.04 35.53 26.52
C CYS A 576 -22.51 35.69 26.94
N HIS A 577 -23.20 34.58 27.24
CA HIS A 577 -24.62 34.54 27.61
C HIS A 577 -25.53 35.22 26.57
N VAL A 578 -25.32 34.88 25.30
CA VAL A 578 -25.95 35.55 24.15
C VAL A 578 -27.48 35.49 24.15
N TYR A 579 -28.06 34.42 24.72
CA TYR A 579 -29.52 34.22 24.73
C TYR A 579 -30.25 34.85 25.93
N ARG A 580 -29.56 35.67 26.75
CA ARG A 580 -30.22 36.39 27.84
C ARG A 580 -31.00 37.61 27.30
N PRO A 581 -32.14 37.98 27.93
CA PRO A 581 -32.83 39.22 27.61
C PRO A 581 -31.85 40.41 27.73
N ARG A 582 -31.78 41.25 26.68
CA ARG A 582 -30.88 42.43 26.58
C ARG A 582 -29.39 42.13 26.32
N ALA A 583 -29.04 41.02 25.67
CA ALA A 583 -27.67 40.82 25.17
C ALA A 583 -27.30 41.89 24.13
N ASP A 584 -26.07 42.42 24.24
CA ASP A 584 -25.52 43.38 23.28
C ASP A 584 -25.24 42.71 21.93
N LEU A 585 -25.53 43.43 20.83
CA LEU A 585 -25.27 43.02 19.46
C LEU A 585 -23.81 42.57 19.25
N ALA A 586 -22.85 43.24 19.89
CA ALA A 586 -21.44 42.87 19.77
C ALA A 586 -21.16 41.42 20.22
N ARG A 587 -21.85 40.94 21.26
CA ARG A 587 -21.70 39.56 21.77
C ARG A 587 -22.33 38.54 20.82
N VAL A 588 -23.46 38.90 20.22
CA VAL A 588 -24.12 38.08 19.20
C VAL A 588 -23.21 37.93 17.98
N LEU A 589 -22.67 39.03 17.47
CA LEU A 589 -21.76 39.03 16.31
C LEU A 589 -20.49 38.23 16.59
N LEU A 590 -19.91 38.33 17.79
CA LEU A 590 -18.74 37.54 18.19
C LEU A 590 -19.04 36.03 18.17
N ALA A 591 -20.21 35.61 18.63
CA ALA A 591 -20.62 34.20 18.59
C ALA A 591 -20.94 33.71 17.18
N LEU A 592 -21.42 34.58 16.28
CA LEU A 592 -21.73 34.23 14.88
C LEU A 592 -20.51 34.24 13.96
N ALA A 593 -19.43 34.96 14.29
CA ALA A 593 -18.26 35.09 13.44
C ALA A 593 -17.61 33.74 13.03
N PRO A 594 -17.45 32.73 13.93
CA PRO A 594 -16.95 31.42 13.52
C PRO A 594 -17.89 30.71 12.53
N LEU A 595 -19.22 30.88 12.67
CA LEU A 595 -20.19 30.29 11.74
C LEU A 595 -20.12 30.94 10.36
N LEU A 596 -19.86 32.24 10.29
CA LEU A 596 -19.60 32.91 9.02
C LEU A 596 -18.33 32.35 8.35
N GLY A 597 -17.27 32.11 9.13
CA GLY A 597 -16.06 31.45 8.64
C GLY A 597 -16.34 30.04 8.11
N ALA A 598 -17.14 29.25 8.84
CA ALA A 598 -17.55 27.92 8.38
C ALA A 598 -18.36 27.98 7.09
N ALA A 599 -19.29 28.94 6.98
CA ALA A 599 -20.09 29.15 5.78
C ALA A 599 -19.23 29.54 4.57
N LEU A 600 -18.21 30.39 4.74
CA LEU A 600 -17.30 30.77 3.65
C LEU A 600 -16.46 29.57 3.16
N ILE A 601 -15.99 28.72 4.09
CA ILE A 601 -15.32 27.46 3.73
C ILE A 601 -16.28 26.54 2.97
N ALA A 602 -17.53 26.44 3.42
CA ALA A 602 -18.55 25.62 2.79
C ALA A 602 -18.87 26.12 1.36
N ILE A 603 -19.04 27.44 1.18
CA ILE A 603 -19.29 28.09 -0.12
C ILE A 603 -18.14 27.86 -1.10
N SER A 604 -16.89 27.89 -0.62
CA SER A 604 -15.71 27.66 -1.47
C SER A 604 -15.78 26.31 -2.22
N ARG A 605 -16.50 25.31 -1.68
CA ARG A 605 -16.67 24.01 -2.33
C ARG A 605 -17.62 24.03 -3.53
N CYS A 606 -18.62 24.91 -3.51
CA CYS A 606 -19.47 25.17 -4.66
C CYS A 606 -18.70 25.97 -5.72
N GLU A 607 -17.90 26.95 -5.30
CA GLU A 607 -17.08 27.77 -6.20
C GLU A 607 -15.97 26.98 -6.91
N ASP A 608 -15.50 25.88 -6.29
CA ASP A 608 -14.54 24.93 -6.85
C ASP A 608 -15.21 23.79 -7.64
N TYR A 609 -16.53 23.86 -7.89
CA TYR A 609 -17.33 22.85 -8.62
C TYR A 609 -17.19 21.42 -8.09
N ARG A 610 -16.88 21.26 -6.81
CA ARG A 610 -16.63 19.94 -6.20
C ARG A 610 -17.83 19.36 -5.48
N HIS A 611 -18.80 20.20 -5.16
CA HIS A 611 -19.99 19.85 -4.42
C HIS A 611 -21.18 20.67 -4.92
N ASP A 612 -22.34 20.04 -4.94
CA ASP A 612 -23.62 20.73 -5.11
C ASP A 612 -24.03 21.41 -3.79
N VAL A 613 -24.91 22.41 -3.88
CA VAL A 613 -25.48 23.14 -2.73
C VAL A 613 -26.08 22.17 -1.71
N TYR A 614 -26.71 21.09 -2.17
CA TYR A 614 -27.26 20.06 -1.29
C TYR A 614 -26.17 19.34 -0.47
N ASP A 615 -25.05 18.99 -1.09
CA ASP A 615 -23.94 18.29 -0.41
C ASP A 615 -23.33 19.16 0.69
N VAL A 616 -23.18 20.45 0.39
CA VAL A 616 -22.65 21.44 1.31
C VAL A 616 -23.63 21.70 2.44
N SER A 617 -24.91 21.88 2.14
CA SER A 617 -25.95 22.17 3.14
C SER A 617 -26.12 21.03 4.13
N VAL A 618 -26.23 19.78 3.65
CA VAL A 618 -26.35 18.62 4.53
C VAL A 618 -25.07 18.42 5.34
N GLY A 619 -23.90 18.64 4.73
CA GLY A 619 -22.63 18.65 5.46
C GLY A 619 -22.64 19.66 6.61
N SER A 620 -23.11 20.90 6.37
CA SER A 620 -23.19 21.95 7.40
C SER A 620 -24.12 21.57 8.53
N VAL A 621 -25.31 21.04 8.20
CA VAL A 621 -26.30 20.57 9.18
C VAL A 621 -25.73 19.43 10.02
N LEU A 622 -25.08 18.46 9.39
CA LEU A 622 -24.44 17.35 10.08
C LEU A 622 -23.38 17.83 11.07
N GLY A 623 -22.44 18.67 10.62
CA GLY A 623 -21.37 19.22 11.46
C GLY A 623 -21.92 20.04 12.63
N MET A 624 -22.92 20.88 12.37
CA MET A 624 -23.59 21.67 13.41
C MET A 624 -24.35 20.78 14.40
N ALA A 625 -25.03 19.74 13.94
CA ALA A 625 -25.76 18.81 14.80
C ALA A 625 -24.81 18.06 15.74
N VAL A 626 -23.66 17.60 15.23
CA VAL A 626 -22.63 16.95 16.05
C VAL A 626 -22.02 17.94 17.05
N ALA A 627 -21.71 19.16 16.62
CA ALA A 627 -21.21 20.21 17.51
C ALA A 627 -22.21 20.55 18.62
N HIS A 628 -23.49 20.70 18.27
CA HIS A 628 -24.56 20.95 19.22
C HIS A 628 -24.73 19.79 20.21
N TYR A 629 -24.81 18.55 19.71
CA TYR A 629 -24.90 17.36 20.55
C TYR A 629 -23.72 17.27 21.54
N THR A 630 -22.51 17.47 21.04
CA THR A 630 -21.29 17.39 21.86
C THR A 630 -21.23 18.53 22.87
N TYR A 631 -21.61 19.75 22.48
CA TYR A 631 -21.73 20.87 23.40
C TYR A 631 -22.74 20.56 24.51
N ARG A 632 -23.95 20.08 24.16
CA ARG A 632 -25.01 19.77 25.14
C ARG A 632 -24.68 18.62 26.08
N ARG A 633 -23.78 17.71 25.67
CA ARG A 633 -23.26 16.64 26.52
C ARG A 633 -22.42 17.19 27.69
N TYR A 634 -21.70 18.28 27.47
CA TYR A 634 -20.78 18.84 28.45
C TYR A 634 -21.28 20.14 29.10
N TYR A 635 -22.18 20.86 28.45
CA TYR A 635 -22.70 22.15 28.87
C TYR A 635 -24.24 22.19 28.90
N PRO A 636 -24.85 22.95 29.83
CA PRO A 636 -26.28 23.25 29.84
C PRO A 636 -26.76 23.96 28.57
N ALA A 637 -28.08 24.06 28.40
CA ALA A 637 -28.66 24.71 27.24
C ALA A 637 -28.23 26.18 27.20
N LEU A 638 -28.06 26.76 26.00
CA LEU A 638 -27.62 28.16 25.86
C LEU A 638 -28.57 29.19 26.47
N ARG A 639 -29.82 28.82 26.73
CA ARG A 639 -30.82 29.63 27.44
C ARG A 639 -30.71 29.51 28.98
N SER A 640 -30.00 28.50 29.48
CA SER A 640 -29.80 28.29 30.91
C SER A 640 -28.99 29.44 31.51
N ARG A 641 -29.21 29.70 32.80
CA ARG A 641 -28.42 30.69 33.54
C ARG A 641 -26.95 30.28 33.66
N GLU A 642 -26.67 28.99 33.63
CA GLU A 642 -25.34 28.40 33.82
C GLU A 642 -24.76 27.83 32.51
N CYS A 643 -25.16 28.35 31.35
CA CYS A 643 -24.66 27.90 30.04
C CYS A 643 -23.13 28.01 29.87
N ASN A 644 -22.46 28.79 30.71
CA ASN A 644 -21.01 28.96 30.71
C ASN A 644 -20.27 27.95 31.61
N VAL A 645 -20.98 27.16 32.43
CA VAL A 645 -20.39 26.21 33.39
C VAL A 645 -20.64 24.78 32.89
N PRO A 646 -19.61 23.94 32.76
CA PRO A 646 -19.82 22.55 32.37
C PRO A 646 -20.44 21.73 33.51
N PHE A 647 -21.13 20.65 33.17
CA PHE A 647 -21.67 19.70 34.14
C PHE A 647 -20.56 19.12 35.04
N PRO A 648 -20.85 18.82 36.32
CA PRO A 648 -19.85 18.25 37.23
C PRO A 648 -19.37 16.87 36.76
N ASN A 649 -18.18 16.48 37.23
CA ASN A 649 -17.68 15.14 36.98
C ASN A 649 -18.61 14.11 37.65
N PRO A 650 -18.95 12.98 36.99
CA PRO A 650 -19.76 11.92 37.60
C PRO A 650 -19.19 11.38 38.92
N GLY A 651 -17.86 11.50 39.13
CA GLY A 651 -17.19 11.08 40.37
C GLY A 651 -17.24 12.08 41.52
N ASP A 652 -17.69 13.32 41.30
CA ASP A 652 -17.81 14.33 42.37
C ASP A 652 -19.17 14.24 43.09
N ASP A 653 -20.22 13.76 42.43
CA ASP A 653 -21.53 13.49 43.06
C ASP A 653 -21.47 12.35 44.10
N MET A 654 -20.52 11.41 43.97
CA MET A 654 -20.30 10.35 44.98
C MET A 654 -19.73 10.85 46.32
N LYS A 655 -19.19 12.08 46.40
CA LYS A 655 -18.70 12.66 47.67
C LYS A 655 -19.80 13.38 48.45
N GLY A 656 -20.91 13.73 47.80
CA GLY A 656 -22.08 14.33 48.41
C GLY A 656 -23.08 13.27 48.83
N GLY A 657 -22.76 12.52 49.90
CA GLY A 657 -23.66 11.73 50.75
C GLY A 657 -24.83 10.98 50.09
N PHE A 658 -24.83 9.65 50.20
CA PHE A 658 -25.98 8.76 49.94
C PHE A 658 -27.34 9.42 50.27
N MET A 659 -27.96 10.02 49.25
CA MET A 659 -29.38 10.36 49.29
C MET A 659 -30.09 9.21 48.58
N LYS A 660 -30.91 8.53 49.36
CA LYS A 660 -31.68 7.34 49.00
C LYS A 660 -32.39 7.57 47.67
N VAL A 661 -32.04 6.76 46.66
CA VAL A 661 -32.78 6.64 45.41
C VAL A 661 -34.25 6.41 45.77
N LYS A 662 -35.10 7.36 45.36
CA LYS A 662 -36.56 7.24 45.43
C LYS A 662 -37.05 7.19 44.00
N ASP A 663 -37.34 5.97 43.58
CA ASP A 663 -38.19 5.48 42.49
C ASP A 663 -38.16 6.21 41.15
N ASP A 664 -37.59 5.52 40.16
CA ASP A 664 -37.51 5.85 38.73
C ASP A 664 -38.87 5.90 37.98
N GLU A 665 -40.02 5.91 38.68
CA GLU A 665 -41.35 6.02 38.06
C GLU A 665 -41.85 7.46 37.86
N GLU A 666 -41.28 8.47 38.54
CA GLU A 666 -41.71 9.87 38.36
C GLU A 666 -41.05 10.59 37.15
N ALA A 667 -39.89 10.13 36.69
CA ALA A 667 -39.22 10.71 35.51
C ALA A 667 -39.93 10.40 34.18
N LEU A 668 -40.66 9.28 34.12
CA LEU A 668 -41.46 8.88 32.96
C LEU A 668 -42.82 9.62 32.90
N ARG A 669 -43.37 10.04 34.05
CA ARG A 669 -44.64 10.81 34.07
C ARG A 669 -44.47 12.26 33.60
N GLY A 670 -43.33 12.89 33.92
CA GLY A 670 -43.05 14.26 33.45
C GLY A 670 -42.80 14.36 31.93
N ALA A 671 -42.38 13.27 31.28
CA ALA A 671 -42.23 13.22 29.82
C ALA A 671 -43.57 13.05 29.09
N GLN A 672 -44.57 12.44 29.74
CA GLN A 672 -45.89 12.20 29.16
C GLN A 672 -46.83 13.40 29.33
N GLU A 673 -46.57 14.28 30.30
CA GLU A 673 -47.31 15.55 30.49
C GLU A 673 -46.88 16.65 29.49
N PHE A 674 -45.67 16.58 28.93
CA PHE A 674 -45.17 17.58 27.96
C PHE A 674 -45.65 17.38 26.52
N GLU A 675 -46.23 16.21 26.17
CA GLU A 675 -46.79 15.94 24.83
C GLU A 675 -48.30 16.25 24.71
N LEU A 676 -48.99 16.60 25.80
CA LEU A 676 -50.43 16.86 25.78
C LEU A 676 -50.82 18.35 25.80
N ASP A 677 -49.88 19.26 26.08
CA ASP A 677 -50.15 20.71 26.16
C ASP A 677 -49.97 21.48 24.82
N GLU A 678 -49.54 20.82 23.73
CA GLU A 678 -49.32 21.49 22.43
C GLU A 678 -50.44 21.25 21.39
N PHE A 679 -51.56 20.62 21.78
CA PHE A 679 -52.66 20.29 20.84
C PHE A 679 -54.10 20.68 21.27
N SER A 680 -54.30 21.54 22.27
CA SER A 680 -55.66 22.02 22.59
C SER A 680 -55.72 23.48 23.03
N GLU A 681 -55.51 24.39 22.09
CA GLU A 681 -56.05 25.76 22.16
C GLU A 681 -56.84 26.05 20.88
N GLU A 682 -58.06 25.53 20.79
CA GLU A 682 -59.15 26.09 19.99
C GLU A 682 -60.48 25.52 20.54
N GLU A 683 -61.47 26.40 20.75
CA GLU A 683 -62.88 26.12 21.13
C GLU A 683 -63.21 25.90 22.63
N GLU A 684 -63.64 26.95 23.34
CA GLU A 684 -65.08 27.26 23.57
C GLU A 684 -65.29 28.31 24.69
N GLU A 685 -66.10 29.31 24.36
CA GLU A 685 -66.75 30.21 25.29
C GLU A 685 -67.77 29.45 26.17
N ASP A 686 -67.91 29.88 27.43
CA ASP A 686 -69.19 30.24 28.09
C ASP A 686 -69.27 29.76 29.55
N GLY A 687 -69.88 30.59 30.40
CA GLY A 687 -70.72 30.08 31.49
C GLY A 687 -70.11 29.83 32.88
N SER A 688 -69.89 30.93 33.62
CA SER A 688 -70.34 31.10 35.03
C SER A 688 -69.65 30.33 36.18
N GLY A 689 -69.50 31.00 37.33
CA GLY A 689 -69.54 30.31 38.64
C GLY A 689 -68.46 30.62 39.67
N ARG A 690 -68.53 31.82 40.27
CA ARG A 690 -68.35 32.11 41.72
C ARG A 690 -67.45 31.19 42.59
N ARG A 691 -66.56 31.90 43.31
CA ARG A 691 -66.34 31.94 44.79
C ARG A 691 -65.05 31.31 45.38
N ASN A 692 -64.26 32.23 45.95
CA ASN A 692 -63.65 32.23 47.29
C ASN A 692 -62.46 31.31 47.65
N SER A 693 -61.31 31.97 47.74
CA SER A 693 -60.56 32.31 48.97
C SER A 693 -59.80 31.23 49.77
N ARG A 694 -58.58 31.65 50.15
CA ARG A 694 -57.69 31.20 51.26
C ARG A 694 -56.92 29.91 50.95
N ARG A 695 -55.60 29.84 51.13
CA ARG A 695 -54.71 30.56 52.05
C ARG A 695 -53.28 30.51 51.55
#